data_AF-A0A964R0Q7-F1
#
_entry.id   AF-A0A964R0Q7-F1
#
_cell.length_a   1.000
_cell.length_b   1.000
_cell.length_c   1.000
_cell.angle_alpha   90.00
_cell.angle_beta   90.00
_cell.angle_gamma   90.00
#
_symmetry.space_group_name_H-M   'P 1'
#
loop_
_entity.id
_entity.type
_entity.pdbx_description
1 polymer ?
#
loop_
_entity_poly.entity_id
_entity_poly.type
_entity_poly.pdbx_seq_one_letter_code
_entity_poly.pdbx_strand_id
1 'polypeptide(L)'
;MPVLHLAIATHSEDQPDYSANKILYTNSRNALIAFAQLMAARGLAWNWQCDWSFLNAAYTNDVLLADPALLAATANTNIVAWLRYVMGVETDPHSHENGGYNYADVAYLYTRMGVTPSGVVGGHIYDPAYATFSDWPKFTGAGLRGAIYTNYTWRPHLLMGAGTPNHIADPVATGIWFPAATNDYFTHSPTGGIASWGAWDQDRFSELLDLMTTNALPTNRMWTAGVTIGQGHFVLPGFLTNVVAPMLDMIAALRDAGRIRVVQYEEGLNLWTNSFGTVAEVRRAPLDTLTFSLNVQDFSYPELSADVIDRAVTLHEAAGVPVDVFLTTTMVDLYQSNYPALLNRLFTSPVVALAYHTRAPVPYRVNYDWAGLQSMTSNQVYNVVTNYETHGLDLITGQPTPAFGGYAKLRTLAGYAPFAVGVASETPLNGPVQTAFNRLGARINVVHGRAVNLTNRTVRGMYEKPEHVDLRLFETNYDGVASAVILSNAFQWARSSNDVAPPYFVGVKMHDNDFFAVDSAWLTVYTNRTPTWPHAYTTRSPLLSTNEMTNLWNRYEQMVRHVGTNNPLYTPLNARGILRRLGLGPQWPHLATARLAEAAPPGTVAGTFTAVSNRTTVLPGVTWQFTSGAGDCHNGEFTLSNGVLRAAAGFDHETQAVRYIRVRAADTNSLWAEQYFAVVVTNIVSDDDDGDGHTEAQELLAGTDPLDANSALRFGGLTANGGGFTASWDSVAGKTYILQSATNVAGPYADMPGTQTNAMGTLVGLDFAATNAAGFYRLRLVLP
;
A
#
# COMPACT_ATOMS: atom_id res chain seq x y z
N MET A 1 12.10 12.67 -8.69
CA MET A 1 12.07 11.30 -8.12
C MET A 1 12.00 10.30 -9.27
N PRO A 2 12.54 9.08 -9.15
CA PRO A 2 12.31 8.05 -10.16
C PRO A 2 10.79 7.79 -10.28
N VAL A 3 10.30 7.52 -11.49
CA VAL A 3 8.88 7.21 -11.76
C VAL A 3 8.73 5.69 -11.92
N LEU A 4 7.77 5.10 -11.21
CA LEU A 4 7.50 3.66 -11.28
C LEU A 4 6.67 3.35 -12.53
N HIS A 5 7.10 2.43 -13.37
CA HIS A 5 6.32 2.03 -14.54
C HIS A 5 5.49 0.80 -14.18
N LEU A 6 4.17 0.95 -14.15
CA LEU A 6 3.24 -0.11 -13.75
C LEU A 6 2.54 -0.68 -14.98
N ALA A 7 2.68 -2.00 -15.20
CA ALA A 7 1.88 -2.73 -16.17
C ALA A 7 0.72 -3.45 -15.46
N ILE A 8 -0.48 -3.34 -16.03
CA ILE A 8 -1.67 -4.08 -15.56
C ILE A 8 -1.97 -5.15 -16.59
N ALA A 9 -2.06 -6.40 -16.13
CA ALA A 9 -2.32 -7.57 -16.96
C ALA A 9 -3.53 -8.35 -16.43
N THR A 10 -4.23 -9.01 -17.33
CA THR A 10 -5.28 -9.97 -16.95
C THR A 10 -5.22 -11.20 -17.82
N HIS A 11 -5.51 -12.36 -17.21
CA HIS A 11 -5.40 -13.64 -17.89
C HIS A 11 -6.77 -14.32 -17.95
N SER A 12 -7.11 -14.88 -19.11
CA SER A 12 -8.07 -15.98 -19.19
C SER A 12 -7.29 -17.30 -19.18
N GLU A 13 -7.61 -18.19 -18.25
CA GLU A 13 -7.02 -19.52 -18.16
C GLU A 13 -7.58 -20.47 -19.23
N ASP A 14 -6.96 -21.63 -19.42
CA ASP A 14 -7.49 -22.71 -20.28
C ASP A 14 -8.71 -23.43 -19.67
N GLN A 15 -9.01 -23.16 -18.39
CA GLN A 15 -10.19 -23.63 -17.67
C GLN A 15 -10.99 -22.47 -17.03
N PRO A 16 -12.34 -22.49 -17.08
CA PRO A 16 -13.18 -23.50 -17.72
C PRO A 16 -13.12 -23.41 -19.25
N ASP A 17 -13.43 -24.52 -19.94
CA ASP A 17 -13.51 -24.53 -21.41
C ASP A 17 -14.71 -23.71 -21.91
N TYR A 18 -14.46 -22.44 -22.27
CA TYR A 18 -15.44 -21.53 -22.83
C TYR A 18 -15.97 -21.98 -24.20
N SER A 19 -15.20 -22.75 -24.97
CA SER A 19 -15.57 -23.19 -26.30
C SER A 19 -16.68 -24.26 -26.26
N ALA A 20 -16.74 -25.03 -25.17
CA ALA A 20 -17.76 -26.03 -24.92
C ALA A 20 -19.04 -25.46 -24.29
N ASN A 21 -19.03 -24.24 -23.76
CA ASN A 21 -20.16 -23.67 -23.01
C ASN A 21 -20.39 -22.17 -23.28
N LYS A 22 -21.36 -21.89 -24.16
CA LYS A 22 -21.75 -20.52 -24.55
C LYS A 22 -22.23 -19.65 -23.38
N ILE A 23 -22.84 -20.24 -22.35
CA ILE A 23 -23.30 -19.47 -21.17
C ILE A 23 -22.09 -18.98 -20.36
N LEU A 24 -21.12 -19.87 -20.11
CA LEU A 24 -19.87 -19.49 -19.43
C LEU A 24 -19.10 -18.45 -20.24
N TYR A 25 -19.01 -18.62 -21.57
CA TYR A 25 -18.42 -17.64 -22.47
C TYR A 25 -19.13 -16.29 -22.35
N THR A 26 -20.45 -16.24 -22.51
CA THR A 26 -21.23 -14.99 -22.46
C THR A 26 -21.06 -14.27 -21.11
N ASN A 27 -21.08 -14.99 -19.99
CA ASN A 27 -20.90 -14.40 -18.67
C ASN A 27 -19.50 -13.80 -18.50
N SER A 28 -18.45 -14.56 -18.86
CA SER A 28 -17.06 -14.11 -18.81
C SER A 28 -16.81 -12.93 -19.76
N ARG A 29 -17.39 -12.98 -20.97
CA ARG A 29 -17.35 -11.93 -21.99
C ARG A 29 -17.96 -10.62 -21.49
N ASN A 30 -19.15 -10.67 -20.88
CA ASN A 30 -19.81 -9.48 -20.35
C ASN A 30 -19.04 -8.88 -19.16
N ALA A 31 -18.47 -9.72 -18.30
CA ALA A 31 -17.64 -9.28 -17.20
C ALA A 31 -16.32 -8.64 -17.70
N LEU A 32 -15.74 -9.15 -18.79
CA LEU A 32 -14.58 -8.56 -19.45
C LEU A 32 -14.89 -7.18 -20.07
N ILE A 33 -16.07 -7.02 -20.69
CA ILE A 33 -16.54 -5.71 -21.17
C ILE A 33 -16.67 -4.72 -20.00
N ALA A 34 -17.28 -5.14 -18.89
CA ALA A 34 -17.41 -4.29 -17.71
C ALA A 34 -16.05 -3.89 -17.14
N PHE A 35 -15.07 -4.81 -17.09
CA PHE A 35 -13.71 -4.50 -16.69
C PHE A 35 -13.04 -3.49 -17.65
N ALA A 36 -13.14 -3.70 -18.96
CA ALA A 36 -12.58 -2.77 -19.95
C ALA A 36 -13.17 -1.36 -19.82
N GLN A 37 -14.47 -1.25 -19.54
CA GLN A 37 -15.14 0.03 -19.24
C GLN A 37 -14.63 0.66 -17.95
N LEU A 38 -14.37 -0.12 -16.88
CA LEU A 38 -13.77 0.38 -15.64
C LEU A 38 -12.36 0.95 -15.84
N MET A 39 -11.55 0.32 -16.69
CA MET A 39 -10.22 0.80 -17.09
C MET A 39 -10.33 2.11 -17.88
N ALA A 40 -11.17 2.13 -18.92
CA ALA A 40 -11.36 3.29 -19.78
C ALA A 40 -11.90 4.50 -19.02
N ALA A 41 -12.85 4.31 -18.11
CA ALA A 41 -13.40 5.37 -17.26
C ALA A 41 -12.34 6.05 -16.38
N ARG A 42 -11.19 5.40 -16.15
CA ARG A 42 -10.06 5.92 -15.37
C ARG A 42 -8.87 6.32 -16.26
N GLY A 43 -8.97 6.16 -17.57
CA GLY A 43 -7.85 6.40 -18.50
C GLY A 43 -6.65 5.49 -18.25
N LEU A 44 -6.89 4.25 -17.79
CA LEU A 44 -5.82 3.29 -17.50
C LEU A 44 -5.60 2.35 -18.69
N ALA A 45 -4.34 2.19 -19.08
CA ALA A 45 -3.92 1.22 -20.08
C ALA A 45 -3.65 -0.15 -19.43
N TRP A 46 -3.83 -1.22 -20.20
CA TRP A 46 -3.62 -2.60 -19.74
C TRP A 46 -3.39 -3.56 -20.89
N ASN A 47 -2.94 -4.75 -20.51
CA ASN A 47 -2.70 -5.90 -21.35
C ASN A 47 -3.70 -7.03 -21.02
N TRP A 48 -4.42 -7.52 -22.02
CA TRP A 48 -5.31 -8.68 -21.92
C TRP A 48 -4.64 -9.90 -22.55
N GLN A 49 -4.41 -10.92 -21.73
CA GLN A 49 -3.74 -12.15 -22.11
C GLN A 49 -4.76 -13.28 -22.09
N CYS A 50 -4.82 -14.03 -23.18
CA CYS A 50 -5.92 -14.96 -23.39
C CYS A 50 -5.38 -16.30 -23.87
N ASP A 51 -5.83 -17.37 -23.22
CA ASP A 51 -5.61 -18.75 -23.64
C ASP A 51 -6.66 -19.18 -24.69
N TRP A 52 -6.46 -20.35 -25.30
CA TRP A 52 -7.15 -20.80 -26.51
C TRP A 52 -8.68 -20.90 -26.37
N SER A 53 -9.20 -21.27 -25.19
CA SER A 53 -10.60 -21.69 -25.03
C SER A 53 -11.57 -20.51 -25.22
N PHE A 54 -11.24 -19.35 -24.65
CA PHE A 54 -12.01 -18.12 -24.83
C PHE A 54 -11.92 -17.60 -26.27
N LEU A 55 -10.74 -17.64 -26.89
CA LEU A 55 -10.54 -17.22 -28.28
C LEU A 55 -11.32 -18.09 -29.27
N ASN A 56 -11.37 -19.41 -29.05
CA ASN A 56 -12.18 -20.31 -29.85
C ASN A 56 -13.69 -20.07 -29.68
N ALA A 57 -14.14 -19.80 -28.45
CA ALA A 57 -15.52 -19.43 -28.18
C ALA A 57 -15.90 -18.11 -28.87
N ALA A 58 -15.01 -17.10 -28.81
CA ALA A 58 -15.18 -15.83 -29.48
C ALA A 58 -15.22 -15.98 -31.00
N TYR A 59 -14.30 -16.74 -31.59
CA TYR A 59 -14.34 -16.99 -33.03
C TYR A 59 -15.64 -17.70 -33.46
N THR A 60 -16.08 -18.70 -32.70
CA THR A 60 -17.30 -19.44 -33.02
C THR A 60 -18.52 -18.54 -32.94
N ASN A 61 -18.69 -17.80 -31.85
CA ASN A 61 -19.91 -17.04 -31.58
C ASN A 61 -19.91 -15.65 -32.23
N ASP A 62 -18.80 -14.93 -32.20
CA ASP A 62 -18.71 -13.54 -32.68
C ASP A 62 -18.33 -13.48 -34.17
N VAL A 63 -17.61 -14.47 -34.72
CA VAL A 63 -17.14 -14.47 -36.12
C VAL A 63 -17.93 -15.43 -37.01
N LEU A 64 -17.98 -16.73 -36.69
CA LEU A 64 -18.65 -17.72 -37.54
C LEU A 64 -20.18 -17.59 -37.49
N LEU A 65 -20.74 -17.53 -36.28
CA LEU A 65 -22.18 -17.36 -36.08
C LEU A 65 -22.60 -15.89 -36.19
N ALA A 66 -21.68 -14.96 -35.96
CA ALA A 66 -21.92 -13.52 -35.92
C ALA A 66 -23.15 -13.16 -35.07
N ASP A 67 -23.20 -13.67 -33.84
CA ASP A 67 -24.36 -13.53 -32.95
C ASP A 67 -24.70 -12.03 -32.72
N PRO A 68 -25.85 -11.55 -33.21
CA PRO A 68 -26.19 -10.13 -33.14
C PRO A 68 -26.31 -9.60 -31.71
N ALA A 69 -26.72 -10.44 -30.76
CA ALA A 69 -26.87 -10.03 -29.36
C ALA A 69 -25.51 -9.77 -28.70
N LEU A 70 -24.48 -10.55 -29.07
CA LEU A 70 -23.13 -10.37 -28.56
C LEU A 70 -22.42 -9.19 -29.23
N LEU A 71 -22.56 -9.07 -30.56
CA LEU A 71 -21.90 -8.04 -31.36
C LEU A 71 -22.43 -6.63 -31.06
N ALA A 72 -23.71 -6.49 -30.71
CA ALA A 72 -24.29 -5.20 -30.32
C ALA A 72 -23.56 -4.55 -29.13
N ALA A 73 -23.05 -5.35 -28.19
CA ALA A 73 -22.31 -4.86 -27.02
C ALA A 73 -20.86 -4.41 -27.33
N THR A 74 -20.33 -4.74 -28.50
CA THR A 74 -18.94 -4.52 -28.90
C THR A 74 -18.83 -3.76 -30.22
N ALA A 75 -19.71 -2.77 -30.41
CA ALA A 75 -19.75 -1.91 -31.60
C ALA A 75 -19.80 -2.69 -32.93
N ASN A 76 -20.53 -3.81 -32.95
CA ASN A 76 -20.64 -4.73 -34.09
C ASN A 76 -19.31 -5.35 -34.55
N THR A 77 -18.32 -5.41 -33.66
CA THR A 77 -17.05 -6.11 -33.88
C THR A 77 -16.93 -7.29 -32.92
N ASN A 78 -16.12 -8.30 -33.27
CA ASN A 78 -15.81 -9.37 -32.33
C ASN A 78 -15.09 -8.81 -31.09
N ILE A 79 -15.27 -9.43 -29.92
CA ILE A 79 -14.75 -8.85 -28.67
C ILE A 79 -13.24 -8.58 -28.69
N VAL A 80 -12.44 -9.39 -29.39
CA VAL A 80 -10.98 -9.24 -29.42
C VAL A 80 -10.57 -8.02 -30.25
N ALA A 81 -11.20 -7.83 -31.41
CA ALA A 81 -11.03 -6.62 -32.23
C ALA A 81 -11.55 -5.37 -31.51
N TRP A 82 -12.67 -5.49 -30.78
CA TRP A 82 -13.21 -4.41 -29.97
C TRP A 82 -12.22 -3.97 -28.87
N LEU A 83 -11.65 -4.92 -28.12
CA LEU A 83 -10.63 -4.64 -27.12
C LEU A 83 -9.42 -3.94 -27.75
N ARG A 84 -8.86 -4.50 -28.83
CA ARG A 84 -7.63 -3.96 -29.43
C ARG A 84 -7.83 -2.59 -30.09
N TYR A 85 -8.84 -2.46 -30.96
CA TYR A 85 -8.95 -1.32 -31.86
C TYR A 85 -9.94 -0.25 -31.38
N VAL A 86 -10.92 -0.60 -30.55
CA VAL A 86 -11.89 0.37 -30.00
C VAL A 86 -11.47 0.82 -28.61
N MET A 87 -11.09 -0.12 -27.74
CA MET A 87 -10.73 0.17 -26.35
C MET A 87 -9.23 0.43 -26.15
N GLY A 88 -8.40 0.28 -27.19
CA GLY A 88 -6.96 0.53 -27.12
C GLY A 88 -6.19 -0.46 -26.23
N VAL A 89 -6.71 -1.67 -26.04
CA VAL A 89 -6.12 -2.70 -25.17
C VAL A 89 -4.96 -3.39 -25.87
N GLU A 90 -3.88 -3.68 -25.14
CA GLU A 90 -2.81 -4.53 -25.63
C GLU A 90 -3.25 -5.99 -25.48
N THR A 91 -3.14 -6.79 -26.53
CA THR A 91 -3.72 -8.14 -26.54
C THR A 91 -2.65 -9.15 -26.89
N ASP A 92 -2.50 -10.19 -26.06
CA ASP A 92 -1.40 -11.13 -26.21
C ASP A 92 -1.76 -12.58 -25.86
N PRO A 93 -0.99 -13.56 -26.37
CA PRO A 93 -1.22 -14.96 -26.06
C PRO A 93 -0.81 -15.28 -24.62
N HIS A 94 -1.67 -15.99 -23.90
CA HIS A 94 -1.35 -16.76 -22.71
C HIS A 94 -1.44 -18.25 -23.06
N SER A 95 -0.59 -19.10 -22.51
CA SER A 95 -0.65 -20.54 -22.78
C SER A 95 -0.02 -21.37 -21.68
N HIS A 96 -0.73 -22.43 -21.30
CA HIS A 96 -0.22 -23.50 -20.44
C HIS A 96 0.58 -24.56 -21.19
N GLU A 97 0.53 -24.55 -22.54
CA GLU A 97 1.15 -25.53 -23.44
C GLU A 97 0.79 -27.00 -23.10
N ASN A 98 -0.38 -27.22 -22.49
CA ASN A 98 -0.88 -28.52 -22.12
C ASN A 98 -1.75 -29.12 -23.24
N GLY A 99 -1.59 -30.39 -23.59
CA GLY A 99 -2.44 -31.02 -24.62
C GLY A 99 -2.05 -30.73 -26.07
N GLY A 100 -0.81 -30.33 -26.34
CA GLY A 100 -0.22 -30.34 -27.69
C GLY A 100 -0.37 -29.06 -28.51
N TYR A 101 -0.78 -27.94 -27.91
CA TYR A 101 -0.72 -26.60 -28.50
C TYR A 101 0.37 -25.75 -27.83
N ASN A 102 0.76 -24.63 -28.44
CA ASN A 102 1.71 -23.68 -27.85
C ASN A 102 1.31 -22.21 -28.04
N TYR A 103 2.13 -21.28 -27.52
CA TYR A 103 1.90 -19.83 -27.66
C TYR A 103 1.70 -19.37 -29.10
N ALA A 104 2.40 -19.95 -30.08
CA ALA A 104 2.24 -19.58 -31.48
C ALA A 104 0.87 -20.03 -32.03
N ASP A 105 0.32 -21.14 -31.54
CA ASP A 105 -1.04 -21.57 -31.88
C ASP A 105 -2.09 -20.61 -31.33
N VAL A 106 -1.91 -20.13 -30.09
CA VAL A 106 -2.79 -19.12 -29.47
C VAL A 106 -2.68 -17.78 -30.21
N ALA A 107 -1.45 -17.35 -30.55
CA ALA A 107 -1.22 -16.16 -31.37
C ALA A 107 -1.90 -16.26 -32.75
N TYR A 108 -1.93 -17.44 -33.37
CA TYR A 108 -2.66 -17.65 -34.62
C TYR A 108 -4.18 -17.45 -34.44
N LEU A 109 -4.77 -17.82 -33.30
CA LEU A 109 -6.19 -17.59 -33.05
C LEU A 109 -6.55 -16.10 -33.04
N TYR A 110 -5.68 -15.22 -32.54
CA TYR A 110 -5.85 -13.76 -32.66
C TYR A 110 -5.97 -13.32 -34.13
N THR A 111 -5.11 -13.85 -35.01
CA THR A 111 -5.15 -13.50 -36.44
C THR A 111 -6.46 -13.89 -37.12
N ARG A 112 -7.08 -14.99 -36.67
CA ARG A 112 -8.41 -15.42 -37.12
C ARG A 112 -9.53 -14.46 -36.74
N MET A 113 -9.32 -13.61 -35.73
CA MET A 113 -10.25 -12.56 -35.32
C MET A 113 -9.88 -11.19 -35.91
N GLY A 114 -8.90 -11.12 -36.81
CA GLY A 114 -8.43 -9.88 -37.43
C GLY A 114 -7.50 -9.05 -36.53
N VAL A 115 -6.91 -9.67 -35.50
CA VAL A 115 -6.04 -8.99 -34.54
C VAL A 115 -4.62 -9.55 -34.62
N THR A 116 -3.63 -8.66 -34.59
CA THR A 116 -2.21 -9.03 -34.43
C THR A 116 -1.82 -8.78 -32.97
N PRO A 117 -1.34 -9.81 -32.24
CA PRO A 117 -0.83 -9.64 -30.88
C PRO A 117 0.37 -8.67 -30.81
N SER A 118 0.56 -8.02 -29.66
CA SER A 118 1.62 -7.00 -29.49
C SER A 118 3.03 -7.61 -29.43
N GLY A 119 3.15 -8.87 -28.98
CA GLY A 119 4.41 -9.60 -28.87
C GLY A 119 4.85 -9.88 -27.44
N VAL A 120 3.93 -9.85 -26.48
CA VAL A 120 4.18 -10.21 -25.08
C VAL A 120 3.88 -11.68 -24.86
N VAL A 121 4.79 -12.41 -24.21
CA VAL A 121 4.53 -13.77 -23.71
C VAL A 121 3.81 -13.66 -22.38
N GLY A 122 2.51 -13.93 -22.42
CA GLY A 122 1.64 -13.78 -21.26
C GLY A 122 1.72 -14.93 -20.26
N GLY A 123 1.89 -14.64 -18.97
CA GLY A 123 2.01 -15.65 -17.92
C GLY A 123 3.26 -16.53 -18.01
N HIS A 124 4.39 -15.97 -18.46
CA HIS A 124 5.66 -16.70 -18.50
C HIS A 124 6.07 -17.19 -17.10
N ILE A 125 6.32 -18.50 -17.01
CA ILE A 125 6.88 -19.14 -15.82
C ILE A 125 8.38 -19.29 -16.01
N TYR A 126 9.15 -18.77 -15.05
CA TYR A 126 10.58 -18.98 -14.91
C TYR A 126 10.81 -19.95 -13.74
N ASP A 127 11.33 -21.14 -14.05
CA ASP A 127 11.84 -22.03 -13.01
C ASP A 127 13.01 -22.87 -13.54
N PRO A 128 14.26 -22.60 -13.12
CA PRO A 128 15.44 -23.34 -13.59
C PRO A 128 15.46 -24.80 -13.12
N ALA A 129 14.62 -25.19 -12.14
CA ALA A 129 14.49 -26.59 -11.72
C ALA A 129 13.68 -27.43 -12.72
N TYR A 130 12.94 -26.81 -13.63
CA TYR A 130 12.09 -27.49 -14.60
C TYR A 130 12.43 -27.06 -16.04
N ALA A 131 12.86 -28.01 -16.86
CA ALA A 131 13.30 -27.76 -18.24
C ALA A 131 12.21 -27.09 -19.11
N THR A 132 10.94 -27.45 -18.92
CA THR A 132 9.81 -26.89 -19.69
C THR A 132 9.56 -25.41 -19.43
N PHE A 133 9.76 -24.93 -18.20
CA PHE A 133 9.51 -23.53 -17.83
C PHE A 133 10.74 -22.65 -18.09
N SER A 134 11.92 -23.22 -17.96
CA SER A 134 13.19 -22.52 -18.19
C SER A 134 13.54 -22.33 -19.69
N ASP A 135 12.78 -22.94 -20.61
CA ASP A 135 12.95 -22.85 -22.06
C ASP A 135 12.37 -21.56 -22.69
N TRP A 136 12.62 -20.40 -22.09
CA TRP A 136 12.33 -19.11 -22.73
C TRP A 136 13.13 -18.84 -24.03
N PRO A 137 14.35 -19.39 -24.26
CA PRO A 137 15.08 -19.14 -25.50
C PRO A 137 14.36 -19.57 -26.76
N LYS A 138 13.36 -20.48 -26.67
CA LYS A 138 12.49 -20.90 -27.77
C LYS A 138 11.76 -19.75 -28.47
N PHE A 139 11.61 -18.61 -27.79
CA PHE A 139 10.96 -17.41 -28.33
C PHE A 139 11.89 -16.52 -29.16
N THR A 140 13.20 -16.75 -29.11
CA THR A 140 14.20 -15.90 -29.76
C THR A 140 14.49 -16.32 -31.21
N GLY A 141 15.32 -15.56 -31.92
CA GLY A 141 15.81 -15.92 -33.25
C GLY A 141 14.70 -16.01 -34.31
N ALA A 142 14.42 -17.23 -34.79
CA ALA A 142 13.41 -17.46 -35.82
C ALA A 142 11.95 -17.34 -35.31
N GLY A 143 11.75 -17.32 -34.00
CA GLY A 143 10.44 -17.36 -33.35
C GLY A 143 9.93 -18.77 -33.08
N LEU A 144 8.83 -18.87 -32.36
CA LEU A 144 8.17 -20.11 -32.01
C LEU A 144 7.21 -20.55 -33.13
N ARG A 145 7.38 -21.77 -33.63
CA ARG A 145 6.48 -22.38 -34.62
C ARG A 145 5.26 -23.01 -33.94
N GLY A 146 4.07 -22.87 -34.52
CA GLY A 146 2.85 -23.51 -34.01
C GLY A 146 2.95 -25.03 -33.98
N ALA A 147 2.45 -25.67 -32.92
CA ALA A 147 2.39 -27.12 -32.81
C ALA A 147 1.18 -27.69 -33.57
N ILE A 148 0.06 -26.96 -33.55
CA ILE A 148 -1.15 -27.27 -34.31
C ILE A 148 -1.10 -26.58 -35.68
N TYR A 149 -0.84 -25.27 -35.68
CA TYR A 149 -0.79 -24.43 -36.88
C TYR A 149 0.65 -24.29 -37.36
N THR A 150 1.19 -25.41 -37.89
CA THR A 150 2.61 -25.53 -38.23
C THR A 150 3.09 -24.60 -39.36
N ASN A 151 2.21 -23.90 -40.06
CA ASN A 151 2.54 -22.87 -41.05
C ASN A 151 2.69 -21.47 -40.44
N TYR A 152 2.35 -21.29 -39.16
CA TYR A 152 2.45 -20.04 -38.45
C TYR A 152 3.68 -20.02 -37.52
N THR A 153 4.34 -18.89 -37.44
CA THR A 153 5.48 -18.65 -36.54
C THR A 153 5.28 -17.32 -35.86
N TRP A 154 5.35 -17.32 -34.54
CA TRP A 154 5.17 -16.13 -33.71
C TRP A 154 6.51 -15.69 -33.12
N ARG A 155 6.76 -14.37 -33.12
CA ARG A 155 8.01 -13.75 -32.66
C ARG A 155 7.70 -12.72 -31.59
N PRO A 156 7.62 -13.11 -30.31
CA PRO A 156 7.48 -12.16 -29.22
C PRO A 156 8.81 -11.45 -28.92
N HIS A 157 8.72 -10.33 -28.21
CA HIS A 157 9.87 -9.50 -27.82
C HIS A 157 9.92 -9.18 -26.32
N LEU A 158 8.90 -9.58 -25.55
CA LEU A 158 8.84 -9.36 -24.11
C LEU A 158 8.24 -10.56 -23.36
N LEU A 159 8.85 -10.92 -22.23
CA LEU A 159 8.36 -11.89 -21.25
C LEU A 159 7.71 -11.13 -20.08
N MET A 160 6.45 -11.46 -19.78
CA MET A 160 5.80 -10.94 -18.58
C MET A 160 6.26 -11.71 -17.34
N GLY A 161 7.02 -11.05 -16.47
CA GLY A 161 7.35 -11.56 -15.14
C GLY A 161 8.36 -12.71 -15.12
N ALA A 162 8.41 -13.36 -13.97
CA ALA A 162 9.22 -14.55 -13.71
C ALA A 162 8.50 -15.48 -12.73
N GLY A 163 7.21 -15.79 -12.97
CA GLY A 163 6.42 -16.60 -12.03
C GLY A 163 6.99 -18.01 -11.87
N THR A 164 6.68 -18.67 -10.75
CA THR A 164 6.98 -20.08 -10.49
C THR A 164 5.74 -20.94 -10.68
N PRO A 165 5.86 -22.26 -10.89
CA PRO A 165 4.70 -23.14 -10.98
C PRO A 165 3.79 -23.01 -9.76
N ASN A 166 2.50 -22.77 -10.00
CA ASN A 166 1.49 -22.52 -8.95
C ASN A 166 1.77 -21.29 -8.06
N HIS A 167 2.66 -20.38 -8.48
CA HIS A 167 3.01 -19.17 -7.76
C HIS A 167 3.49 -19.38 -6.30
N ILE A 168 4.17 -20.50 -6.04
CA ILE A 168 4.59 -20.88 -4.68
C ILE A 168 5.74 -19.99 -4.16
N ALA A 169 6.67 -19.60 -5.03
CA ALA A 169 7.90 -18.91 -4.65
C ALA A 169 8.33 -17.86 -5.68
N ASP A 170 7.37 -17.06 -6.14
CA ASP A 170 7.62 -16.07 -7.20
C ASP A 170 8.74 -15.09 -6.81
N PRO A 171 9.77 -14.98 -7.64
CA PRO A 171 10.77 -13.92 -7.57
C PRO A 171 10.10 -12.55 -7.57
N VAL A 172 10.41 -11.76 -6.54
CA VAL A 172 10.02 -10.36 -6.50
C VAL A 172 11.12 -9.56 -7.17
N ALA A 173 10.89 -9.09 -8.39
CA ALA A 173 11.87 -8.35 -9.17
C ALA A 173 11.29 -7.08 -9.80
N THR A 174 12.05 -5.99 -9.79
CA THR A 174 11.72 -4.73 -10.46
C THR A 174 12.82 -4.38 -11.45
N GLY A 175 12.41 -3.72 -12.53
CA GLY A 175 13.26 -3.36 -13.64
C GLY A 175 12.98 -4.20 -14.88
N ILE A 176 13.61 -3.83 -15.98
CA ILE A 176 13.48 -4.49 -17.27
C ILE A 176 14.88 -4.83 -17.79
N TRP A 177 15.05 -6.04 -18.31
CA TRP A 177 16.34 -6.54 -18.74
C TRP A 177 16.20 -7.61 -19.82
N PHE A 178 17.23 -7.80 -20.61
CA PHE A 178 17.40 -9.01 -21.41
C PHE A 178 18.03 -10.15 -20.58
N PRO A 179 17.35 -11.29 -20.34
CA PRO A 179 17.93 -12.42 -19.62
C PRO A 179 19.20 -12.94 -20.30
N ALA A 180 20.24 -13.25 -19.52
CA ALA A 180 21.53 -13.70 -20.06
C ALA A 180 21.54 -15.17 -20.49
N ALA A 181 20.92 -16.04 -19.71
CA ALA A 181 20.76 -17.45 -20.01
C ALA A 181 19.59 -18.06 -19.24
N THR A 182 19.20 -19.28 -19.59
CA THR A 182 18.18 -20.06 -18.86
C THR A 182 18.48 -20.20 -17.36
N ASN A 183 19.74 -20.45 -17.01
CA ASN A 183 20.21 -20.56 -15.62
C ASN A 183 20.74 -19.24 -15.04
N ASP A 184 20.68 -18.15 -15.81
CA ASP A 184 21.14 -16.82 -15.41
C ASP A 184 20.10 -15.76 -15.83
N TYR A 185 18.85 -16.02 -15.45
CA TYR A 185 17.71 -15.27 -15.96
C TYR A 185 17.68 -13.83 -15.49
N PHE A 186 18.11 -13.53 -14.26
CA PHE A 186 18.06 -12.19 -13.66
C PHE A 186 19.32 -11.35 -13.94
N THR A 187 20.24 -11.86 -14.75
CA THR A 187 21.41 -11.10 -15.21
C THR A 187 21.13 -10.52 -16.58
N HIS A 188 21.49 -9.25 -16.78
CA HIS A 188 21.31 -8.59 -18.06
C HIS A 188 22.37 -9.03 -19.08
N SER A 189 21.92 -9.36 -20.30
CA SER A 189 22.78 -9.50 -21.47
C SER A 189 22.62 -8.32 -22.45
N PRO A 190 23.70 -7.58 -22.76
CA PRO A 190 23.67 -6.51 -23.77
C PRO A 190 23.31 -6.97 -25.18
N THR A 191 23.34 -8.28 -25.45
CA THR A 191 23.04 -8.88 -26.76
C THR A 191 21.82 -9.80 -26.72
N GLY A 192 21.01 -9.75 -25.65
CA GLY A 192 19.84 -10.61 -25.54
C GLY A 192 18.73 -10.23 -26.53
N GLY A 193 17.96 -11.24 -26.96
CA GLY A 193 16.98 -11.10 -28.05
C GLY A 193 15.52 -10.96 -27.60
N ILE A 194 15.24 -10.98 -26.30
CA ILE A 194 13.89 -10.86 -25.72
C ILE A 194 13.99 -10.23 -24.33
N ALA A 195 13.18 -9.20 -24.05
CA ALA A 195 13.18 -8.52 -22.75
C ALA A 195 12.34 -9.30 -21.73
N SER A 196 12.63 -9.11 -20.44
CA SER A 196 11.83 -9.59 -19.32
C SER A 196 11.39 -8.40 -18.48
N TRP A 197 10.10 -8.33 -18.19
CA TRP A 197 9.50 -7.32 -17.33
C TRP A 197 9.48 -7.79 -15.87
N GLY A 198 10.15 -7.08 -14.99
CA GLY A 198 10.08 -7.31 -13.55
C GLY A 198 8.70 -6.95 -13.01
N ALA A 199 7.92 -7.96 -12.66
CA ALA A 199 6.67 -7.81 -11.93
C ALA A 199 6.97 -7.87 -10.43
N TRP A 200 7.28 -6.71 -9.84
CA TRP A 200 7.42 -6.61 -8.38
C TRP A 200 6.08 -7.02 -7.76
N ASP A 201 6.12 -8.03 -6.89
CA ASP A 201 4.95 -8.65 -6.25
C ASP A 201 3.92 -7.60 -5.83
N GLN A 202 2.68 -7.76 -6.31
CA GLN A 202 1.59 -6.81 -6.06
C GLN A 202 1.26 -6.65 -4.57
N ASP A 203 1.57 -7.64 -3.70
CA ASP A 203 1.48 -7.48 -2.24
C ASP A 203 2.56 -6.56 -1.64
N ARG A 204 3.65 -6.39 -2.38
CA ARG A 204 4.82 -5.60 -1.98
C ARG A 204 4.90 -4.30 -2.76
N PHE A 205 3.83 -3.89 -3.42
CA PHE A 205 3.79 -2.67 -4.21
C PHE A 205 4.09 -1.42 -3.36
N SER A 206 3.57 -1.37 -2.12
CA SER A 206 3.88 -0.30 -1.17
C SER A 206 5.37 -0.24 -0.79
N GLU A 207 6.02 -1.39 -0.62
CA GLU A 207 7.46 -1.46 -0.36
C GLU A 207 8.26 -0.81 -1.50
N LEU A 208 7.88 -1.08 -2.75
CA LEU A 208 8.55 -0.46 -3.90
C LEU A 208 8.30 1.04 -3.96
N LEU A 209 7.07 1.49 -3.68
CA LEU A 209 6.75 2.92 -3.59
C LEU A 209 7.58 3.64 -2.52
N ASP A 210 7.85 3.00 -1.38
CA ASP A 210 8.69 3.55 -0.31
C ASP A 210 10.18 3.58 -0.69
N LEU A 211 10.67 2.56 -1.40
CA LEU A 211 12.04 2.57 -1.95
C LEU A 211 12.25 3.72 -2.94
N MET A 212 11.21 4.11 -3.68
CA MET A 212 11.29 5.20 -4.65
C MET A 212 11.25 6.59 -4.02
N THR A 213 10.60 6.76 -2.85
CA THR A 213 10.55 8.04 -2.13
C THR A 213 11.82 8.31 -1.33
N THR A 214 12.54 7.26 -0.93
CA THR A 214 13.77 7.35 -0.12
C THR A 214 15.05 7.55 -0.94
N ASN A 215 14.96 7.76 -2.26
CA ASN A 215 16.09 7.79 -3.19
C ASN A 215 16.98 6.53 -3.14
N ALA A 216 16.45 5.39 -2.67
CA ALA A 216 17.17 4.12 -2.60
C ALA A 216 17.33 3.45 -3.97
N LEU A 217 16.83 4.07 -5.04
CA LEU A 217 16.85 3.59 -6.41
C LEU A 217 17.43 4.66 -7.35
N PRO A 218 18.41 4.32 -8.21
CA PRO A 218 18.92 5.19 -9.25
C PRO A 218 17.82 5.80 -10.14
N THR A 219 17.94 7.09 -10.49
CA THR A 219 16.98 7.80 -11.34
C THR A 219 17.17 7.59 -12.83
N ASN A 220 18.35 7.11 -13.24
CA ASN A 220 18.71 6.81 -14.63
C ASN A 220 18.40 5.35 -15.03
N ARG A 221 17.42 4.73 -14.37
CA ARG A 221 16.96 3.37 -14.61
C ARG A 221 15.45 3.34 -14.68
N MET A 222 14.92 2.41 -15.47
CA MET A 222 13.49 2.14 -15.53
C MET A 222 13.12 1.09 -14.50
N TRP A 223 12.34 1.50 -13.49
CA TRP A 223 11.79 0.60 -12.47
C TRP A 223 10.39 0.19 -12.86
N THR A 224 10.10 -1.10 -12.70
CA THR A 224 8.85 -1.70 -13.15
C THR A 224 8.09 -2.37 -12.02
N ALA A 225 6.77 -2.42 -12.16
CA ALA A 225 5.88 -3.22 -11.32
C ALA A 225 4.81 -3.89 -12.21
N GLY A 226 4.16 -4.92 -11.68
CA GLY A 226 3.08 -5.62 -12.36
C GLY A 226 1.90 -5.84 -11.44
N VAL A 227 0.68 -5.68 -11.96
CA VAL A 227 -0.56 -6.10 -11.31
C VAL A 227 -1.25 -7.09 -12.24
N THR A 228 -1.53 -8.29 -11.74
CA THR A 228 -2.21 -9.34 -12.51
C THR A 228 -3.57 -9.64 -11.89
N ILE A 229 -4.63 -9.60 -12.69
CA ILE A 229 -6.00 -9.87 -12.25
C ILE A 229 -6.59 -11.01 -13.09
N GLY A 230 -6.92 -12.14 -12.46
CA GLY A 230 -7.50 -13.27 -13.15
C GLY A 230 -8.92 -12.96 -13.65
N GLN A 231 -9.16 -13.16 -14.96
CA GLN A 231 -10.48 -12.92 -15.59
C GLN A 231 -11.58 -13.78 -14.97
N GLY A 232 -11.24 -14.99 -14.50
CA GLY A 232 -12.18 -15.88 -13.81
C GLY A 232 -12.82 -15.28 -12.56
N HIS A 233 -12.18 -14.28 -11.92
CA HIS A 233 -12.76 -13.60 -10.77
C HIS A 233 -13.80 -12.53 -11.13
N PHE A 234 -13.84 -12.07 -12.38
CA PHE A 234 -14.73 -10.95 -12.77
C PHE A 234 -16.21 -11.29 -12.62
N VAL A 235 -16.56 -12.57 -12.67
CA VAL A 235 -17.94 -13.06 -12.51
C VAL A 235 -18.34 -13.24 -11.04
N LEU A 236 -17.40 -13.10 -10.09
CA LEU A 236 -17.70 -13.25 -8.67
C LEU A 236 -18.52 -12.05 -8.17
N PRO A 237 -19.61 -12.27 -7.39
CA PRO A 237 -20.44 -11.18 -6.89
C PRO A 237 -19.63 -10.12 -6.15
N GLY A 238 -19.76 -8.86 -6.59
CA GLY A 238 -19.10 -7.72 -5.96
C GLY A 238 -17.60 -7.61 -6.23
N PHE A 239 -16.96 -8.52 -6.99
CA PHE A 239 -15.51 -8.43 -7.23
C PHE A 239 -15.14 -7.18 -8.04
N LEU A 240 -15.82 -6.94 -9.16
CA LEU A 240 -15.54 -5.75 -9.97
C LEU A 240 -15.83 -4.43 -9.22
N THR A 241 -16.89 -4.40 -8.39
CA THR A 241 -17.33 -3.18 -7.70
C THR A 241 -16.58 -2.92 -6.40
N ASN A 242 -16.28 -3.96 -5.61
CA ASN A 242 -15.76 -3.81 -4.25
C ASN A 242 -14.25 -4.06 -4.17
N VAL A 243 -13.66 -4.65 -5.21
CA VAL A 243 -12.23 -4.98 -5.25
C VAL A 243 -11.52 -4.25 -6.39
N VAL A 244 -11.94 -4.50 -7.63
CA VAL A 244 -11.26 -3.96 -8.81
C VAL A 244 -11.41 -2.44 -8.86
N ALA A 245 -12.64 -1.91 -8.77
CA ALA A 245 -12.86 -0.47 -8.87
C ALA A 245 -12.02 0.34 -7.84
N PRO A 246 -12.01 0.01 -6.52
CA PRO A 246 -11.14 0.67 -5.56
C PRO A 246 -9.63 0.55 -5.87
N MET A 247 -9.18 -0.62 -6.32
CA MET A 247 -7.79 -0.81 -6.71
C MET A 247 -7.40 0.07 -7.90
N LEU A 248 -8.26 0.15 -8.92
CA LEU A 248 -8.04 1.00 -10.08
C LEU A 248 -8.13 2.50 -9.73
N ASP A 249 -9.00 2.89 -8.79
CA ASP A 249 -9.06 4.25 -8.24
C ASP A 249 -7.74 4.63 -7.56
N MET A 250 -7.19 3.73 -6.74
CA MET A 250 -5.87 3.92 -6.13
C MET A 250 -4.76 4.07 -7.18
N ILE A 251 -4.74 3.22 -8.20
CA ILE A 251 -3.75 3.28 -9.28
C ILE A 251 -3.88 4.60 -10.05
N ALA A 252 -5.10 5.02 -10.40
CA ALA A 252 -5.34 6.30 -11.07
C ALA A 252 -4.88 7.47 -10.21
N ALA A 253 -5.18 7.48 -8.91
CA ALA A 253 -4.73 8.51 -7.98
C ALA A 253 -3.20 8.59 -7.88
N LEU A 254 -2.50 7.44 -7.85
CA LEU A 254 -1.03 7.41 -7.86
C LEU A 254 -0.45 7.93 -9.18
N ARG A 255 -1.09 7.63 -10.32
CA ARG A 255 -0.70 8.15 -11.64
C ARG A 255 -0.87 9.68 -11.67
N ASP A 256 -2.02 10.16 -11.25
CA ASP A 256 -2.37 11.60 -11.29
C ASP A 256 -1.48 12.41 -10.32
N ALA A 257 -1.03 11.78 -9.24
CA ALA A 257 -0.01 12.34 -8.34
C ALA A 257 1.43 12.24 -8.87
N GLY A 258 1.65 11.73 -10.09
CA GLY A 258 2.98 11.56 -10.70
C GLY A 258 3.87 10.53 -10.01
N ARG A 259 3.31 9.68 -9.14
CA ARG A 259 4.05 8.63 -8.40
C ARG A 259 4.37 7.42 -9.27
N ILE A 260 3.48 7.13 -10.22
CA ILE A 260 3.62 6.03 -11.16
C ILE A 260 3.26 6.49 -12.57
N ARG A 261 3.73 5.74 -13.56
CA ARG A 261 3.29 5.80 -14.95
C ARG A 261 2.69 4.44 -15.30
N VAL A 262 1.40 4.40 -15.57
CA VAL A 262 0.72 3.18 -16.05
C VAL A 262 1.01 3.04 -17.54
N VAL A 263 1.52 1.88 -17.94
CA VAL A 263 1.94 1.59 -19.33
C VAL A 263 1.43 0.23 -19.79
N GLN A 264 1.28 0.09 -21.11
CA GLN A 264 1.29 -1.21 -21.76
C GLN A 264 2.72 -1.78 -21.81
N TYR A 265 2.89 -3.09 -21.97
CA TYR A 265 4.20 -3.70 -21.95
C TYR A 265 5.06 -3.25 -23.14
N GLU A 266 4.50 -3.19 -24.34
CA GLU A 266 5.18 -2.71 -25.55
C GLU A 266 5.52 -1.21 -25.43
N GLU A 267 4.63 -0.39 -24.86
CA GLU A 267 4.94 1.00 -24.53
C GLU A 267 6.12 1.07 -23.56
N GLY A 268 6.10 0.26 -22.51
CA GLY A 268 7.18 0.15 -21.53
C GLY A 268 8.52 -0.26 -22.14
N LEU A 269 8.53 -1.25 -23.02
CA LEU A 269 9.73 -1.69 -23.76
C LEU A 269 10.29 -0.57 -24.64
N ASN A 270 9.41 0.15 -25.34
CA ASN A 270 9.80 1.30 -26.17
C ASN A 270 10.36 2.44 -25.32
N LEU A 271 9.78 2.73 -24.16
CA LEU A 271 10.32 3.71 -23.22
C LEU A 271 11.70 3.31 -22.71
N TRP A 272 11.89 2.04 -22.31
CA TRP A 272 13.18 1.54 -21.87
C TRP A 272 14.26 1.67 -22.95
N THR A 273 13.92 1.30 -24.19
CA THR A 273 14.84 1.33 -25.32
C THR A 273 15.22 2.76 -25.70
N ASN A 274 14.22 3.64 -25.84
CA ASN A 274 14.43 4.97 -26.41
C ASN A 274 14.85 6.02 -25.36
N SER A 275 14.37 5.90 -24.11
CA SER A 275 14.58 6.91 -23.07
C SER A 275 15.62 6.50 -22.02
N PHE A 276 15.83 5.19 -21.83
CA PHE A 276 16.81 4.66 -20.88
C PHE A 276 17.99 3.95 -21.56
N GLY A 277 18.05 3.95 -22.91
CA GLY A 277 19.18 3.43 -23.68
C GLY A 277 19.47 1.95 -23.44
N THR A 278 18.44 1.16 -23.13
CA THR A 278 18.58 -0.27 -22.75
C THR A 278 19.49 -0.51 -21.55
N VAL A 279 19.76 0.52 -20.73
CA VAL A 279 20.57 0.33 -19.52
C VAL A 279 19.77 -0.50 -18.53
N ALA A 280 20.21 -1.72 -18.31
CA ALA A 280 19.51 -2.67 -17.47
C ALA A 280 19.80 -2.47 -15.99
N GLU A 281 18.80 -2.81 -15.19
CA GLU A 281 18.92 -2.95 -13.75
C GLU A 281 17.84 -3.94 -13.31
N VAL A 282 18.27 -5.06 -12.71
CA VAL A 282 17.36 -6.03 -12.12
C VAL A 282 17.55 -5.95 -10.62
N ARG A 283 16.58 -5.40 -9.92
CA ARG A 283 16.57 -5.47 -8.46
C ARG A 283 15.61 -6.55 -8.03
N ARG A 284 16.15 -7.61 -7.43
CA ARG A 284 15.35 -8.59 -6.71
C ARG A 284 15.17 -8.14 -5.27
N ALA A 285 14.01 -8.40 -4.69
CA ALA A 285 13.87 -8.29 -3.27
C ALA A 285 14.85 -9.24 -2.58
N PRO A 286 15.52 -8.79 -1.51
CA PRO A 286 16.39 -9.65 -0.73
C PRO A 286 15.70 -10.93 -0.30
N LEU A 287 16.35 -12.06 -0.50
CA LEU A 287 15.96 -13.31 0.15
C LEU A 287 16.31 -13.26 1.65
N ASP A 288 17.29 -12.45 2.03
CA ASP A 288 17.76 -12.29 3.39
C ASP A 288 16.90 -11.28 4.14
N THR A 289 16.31 -11.70 5.27
CA THR A 289 15.37 -10.93 6.08
C THR A 289 15.87 -10.85 7.52
N LEU A 290 15.78 -9.66 8.12
CA LEU A 290 16.25 -9.38 9.47
C LEU A 290 15.10 -9.03 10.40
N THR A 291 15.17 -9.49 11.65
CA THR A 291 14.34 -8.92 12.72
C THR A 291 15.24 -8.47 13.86
N PHE A 292 14.89 -7.36 14.50
CA PHE A 292 15.54 -6.93 15.75
C PHE A 292 14.58 -7.20 16.91
N SER A 293 15.09 -7.69 18.03
CA SER A 293 14.31 -7.92 19.24
C SER A 293 15.04 -7.42 20.47
N LEU A 294 14.37 -6.56 21.22
CA LEU A 294 14.81 -6.03 22.51
C LEU A 294 13.92 -6.60 23.60
N ASN A 295 14.49 -7.46 24.44
CA ASN A 295 13.81 -7.98 25.62
C ASN A 295 14.02 -7.03 26.80
N VAL A 296 12.97 -6.35 27.21
CA VAL A 296 12.97 -5.39 28.32
C VAL A 296 12.52 -6.10 29.58
N GLN A 297 13.48 -6.40 30.46
CA GLN A 297 13.24 -7.33 31.55
C GLN A 297 13.99 -6.98 32.84
N ASP A 298 14.86 -5.96 32.85
CA ASP A 298 15.60 -5.58 34.05
C ASP A 298 14.81 -4.60 34.92
N PHE A 299 14.10 -5.16 35.90
CA PHE A 299 13.39 -4.39 36.91
C PHE A 299 14.30 -3.91 38.04
N SER A 300 15.57 -4.35 38.10
CA SER A 300 16.49 -4.07 39.20
C SER A 300 17.27 -2.76 39.00
N TYR A 301 17.46 -2.35 37.75
CA TYR A 301 17.97 -1.05 37.31
C TYR A 301 16.99 -0.36 36.33
N PRO A 302 15.79 0.04 36.80
CA PRO A 302 14.75 0.56 35.92
C PRO A 302 15.16 1.83 35.17
N GLU A 303 16.02 2.66 35.76
CA GLU A 303 16.60 3.85 35.12
C GLU A 303 17.51 3.52 33.95
N LEU A 304 18.44 2.57 34.12
CA LEU A 304 19.35 2.17 33.04
C LEU A 304 18.60 1.43 31.94
N SER A 305 17.62 0.61 32.30
CA SER A 305 16.71 -0.04 31.34
C SER A 305 15.98 1.00 30.48
N ALA A 306 15.36 2.02 31.11
CA ALA A 306 14.66 3.07 30.37
C ALA A 306 15.57 3.86 29.44
N ASP A 307 16.77 4.24 29.91
CA ASP A 307 17.77 4.96 29.10
C ASP A 307 18.22 4.15 27.87
N VAL A 308 18.45 2.84 28.06
CA VAL A 308 18.81 1.93 26.96
C VAL A 308 17.70 1.87 25.91
N ILE A 309 16.45 1.69 26.35
CA ILE A 309 15.33 1.56 25.43
C ILE A 309 15.05 2.87 24.70
N ASP A 310 15.13 4.02 25.37
CA ASP A 310 14.98 5.32 24.71
C ASP A 310 16.07 5.56 23.65
N ARG A 311 17.34 5.25 23.97
CA ARG A 311 18.45 5.35 23.03
C ARG A 311 18.30 4.40 21.85
N ALA A 312 17.94 3.14 22.10
CA ALA A 312 17.77 2.14 21.05
C ALA A 312 16.61 2.50 20.11
N VAL A 313 15.46 2.92 20.64
CA VAL A 313 14.31 3.36 19.81
C VAL A 313 14.67 4.57 18.98
N THR A 314 15.40 5.54 19.54
CA THR A 314 15.90 6.71 18.79
C THR A 314 16.78 6.31 17.61
N LEU A 315 17.68 5.36 17.83
CA LEU A 315 18.55 4.82 16.77
C LEU A 315 17.74 4.12 15.68
N HIS A 316 16.77 3.28 16.05
CA HIS A 316 15.91 2.56 15.10
C HIS A 316 15.02 3.49 14.28
N GLU A 317 14.44 4.51 14.91
CA GLU A 317 13.64 5.54 14.24
C GLU A 317 14.50 6.33 13.24
N ALA A 318 15.71 6.76 13.65
CA ALA A 318 16.63 7.48 12.79
C ALA A 318 17.14 6.63 11.61
N ALA A 319 17.31 5.32 11.80
CA ALA A 319 17.76 4.41 10.75
C ALA A 319 16.61 3.85 9.89
N GLY A 320 15.35 4.08 10.26
CA GLY A 320 14.20 3.46 9.60
C GLY A 320 14.16 1.94 9.73
N VAL A 321 14.75 1.37 10.78
CA VAL A 321 14.87 -0.09 10.97
C VAL A 321 13.83 -0.56 11.98
N PRO A 322 12.86 -1.42 11.61
CA PRO A 322 11.88 -1.97 12.54
C PRO A 322 12.50 -2.81 13.67
N VAL A 323 11.88 -2.76 14.86
CA VAL A 323 12.30 -3.53 16.05
C VAL A 323 11.10 -4.05 16.84
N ASP A 324 11.20 -5.26 17.37
CA ASP A 324 10.28 -5.82 18.35
C ASP A 324 10.74 -5.44 19.76
N VAL A 325 9.87 -4.84 20.57
CA VAL A 325 10.16 -4.52 21.98
C VAL A 325 9.29 -5.37 22.88
N PHE A 326 9.91 -6.30 23.60
CA PHE A 326 9.27 -7.27 24.45
C PHE A 326 9.23 -6.77 25.90
N LEU A 327 8.04 -6.47 26.42
CA LEU A 327 7.84 -6.08 27.81
C LEU A 327 7.33 -7.26 28.66
N THR A 328 7.70 -7.29 29.93
CA THR A 328 7.10 -8.17 30.95
C THR A 328 6.03 -7.43 31.74
N THR A 329 5.15 -8.12 32.49
CA THR A 329 4.18 -7.50 33.42
C THR A 329 4.83 -6.39 34.26
N THR A 330 5.97 -6.73 34.87
CA THR A 330 6.69 -5.86 35.80
C THR A 330 7.22 -4.61 35.12
N MET A 331 7.79 -4.75 33.91
CA MET A 331 8.30 -3.59 33.17
C MET A 331 7.18 -2.68 32.69
N VAL A 332 6.01 -3.23 32.33
CA VAL A 332 4.81 -2.41 32.01
C VAL A 332 4.41 -1.56 33.22
N ASP A 333 4.33 -2.15 34.41
CA ASP A 333 3.95 -1.43 35.64
C ASP A 333 4.99 -0.35 36.02
N LEU A 334 6.27 -0.68 35.91
CA LEU A 334 7.38 0.24 36.19
C LEU A 334 7.41 1.41 35.21
N TYR A 335 7.34 1.14 33.90
CA TYR A 335 7.39 2.19 32.89
C TYR A 335 6.14 3.06 32.92
N GLN A 336 4.96 2.50 33.18
CA GLN A 336 3.74 3.31 33.32
C GLN A 336 3.89 4.30 34.48
N SER A 337 4.45 3.86 35.59
CA SER A 337 4.56 4.67 36.81
C SER A 337 5.67 5.73 36.71
N ASN A 338 6.82 5.35 36.17
CA ASN A 338 8.05 6.15 36.26
C ASN A 338 8.48 6.77 34.92
N TYR A 339 8.11 6.17 33.78
CA TYR A 339 8.55 6.58 32.44
C TYR A 339 7.39 6.63 31.42
N PRO A 340 6.25 7.29 31.74
CA PRO A 340 5.05 7.25 30.90
C PRO A 340 5.26 7.81 29.49
N ALA A 341 6.17 8.78 29.33
CA ALA A 341 6.52 9.34 28.03
C ALA A 341 7.21 8.30 27.13
N LEU A 342 8.18 7.54 27.66
CA LEU A 342 8.83 6.45 26.95
C LEU A 342 7.83 5.35 26.60
N LEU A 343 6.98 4.96 27.55
CA LEU A 343 5.95 3.96 27.31
C LEU A 343 4.98 4.39 26.17
N ASN A 344 4.54 5.65 26.17
CA ASN A 344 3.72 6.20 25.09
C ASN A 344 4.45 6.24 23.74
N ARG A 345 5.77 6.54 23.75
CA ARG A 345 6.60 6.47 22.53
C ARG A 345 6.65 5.05 21.97
N LEU A 346 6.80 4.02 22.81
CA LEU A 346 6.76 2.62 22.36
C LEU A 346 5.42 2.25 21.71
N PHE A 347 4.32 2.84 22.16
CA PHE A 347 2.99 2.57 21.60
C PHE A 347 2.77 3.20 20.23
N THR A 348 3.39 4.36 20.00
CA THR A 348 3.11 5.23 18.86
C THR A 348 4.20 5.23 17.79
N SER A 349 5.40 4.74 18.12
CA SER A 349 6.54 4.71 17.22
C SER A 349 6.23 3.95 15.92
N PRO A 350 6.62 4.48 14.74
CA PRO A 350 6.37 3.84 13.47
C PRO A 350 7.24 2.59 13.24
N VAL A 351 8.33 2.40 14.00
CA VAL A 351 9.28 1.27 13.81
C VAL A 351 9.18 0.21 14.92
N VAL A 352 8.55 0.52 16.05
CA VAL A 352 8.36 -0.43 17.15
C VAL A 352 7.15 -1.33 16.89
N ALA A 353 7.32 -2.63 17.07
CA ALA A 353 6.22 -3.55 17.32
C ALA A 353 6.27 -4.00 18.78
N LEU A 354 5.22 -3.69 19.53
CA LEU A 354 5.10 -4.18 20.90
C LEU A 354 4.94 -5.69 20.91
N ALA A 355 5.73 -6.32 21.76
CA ALA A 355 5.66 -7.74 22.05
C ALA A 355 5.65 -7.94 23.57
N TYR A 356 5.30 -9.15 23.99
CA TYR A 356 5.18 -9.51 25.38
C TYR A 356 6.08 -10.69 25.72
N HIS A 357 6.71 -10.68 26.88
CA HIS A 357 7.58 -11.78 27.28
C HIS A 357 7.25 -12.28 28.67
N THR A 358 7.20 -13.60 28.81
CA THR A 358 7.00 -14.24 30.11
C THR A 358 8.35 -14.54 30.76
N ARG A 359 8.49 -14.09 32.01
CA ARG A 359 9.67 -14.34 32.86
C ARG A 359 9.23 -14.83 34.22
N ALA A 360 10.13 -15.53 34.92
CA ALA A 360 9.85 -15.88 36.30
C ALA A 360 9.62 -14.58 37.11
N PRO A 361 8.85 -14.62 38.21
CA PRO A 361 8.46 -15.82 38.96
C PRO A 361 7.18 -16.55 38.53
N VAL A 362 6.58 -16.25 37.37
CA VAL A 362 5.31 -16.90 36.96
C VAL A 362 5.42 -18.44 36.88
N PRO A 363 4.40 -19.20 37.33
CA PRO A 363 4.50 -20.65 37.52
C PRO A 363 4.44 -21.46 36.22
N TYR A 364 4.04 -20.84 35.11
CA TYR A 364 4.01 -21.46 33.78
C TYR A 364 5.30 -21.22 32.99
N ARG A 365 6.33 -20.60 33.59
CA ARG A 365 7.67 -20.48 33.00
C ARG A 365 8.40 -21.83 33.15
N VAL A 366 9.11 -22.27 32.11
CA VAL A 366 9.89 -23.52 32.13
C VAL A 366 10.88 -23.48 33.31
N ASN A 367 10.91 -24.57 34.07
CA ASN A 367 11.56 -24.77 35.36
C ASN A 367 10.96 -24.04 36.59
N TYR A 368 9.79 -23.42 36.50
CA TYR A 368 9.15 -22.69 37.60
C TYR A 368 7.76 -23.24 37.95
N ASP A 369 7.50 -24.53 37.75
CA ASP A 369 6.21 -25.15 38.06
C ASP A 369 5.96 -25.36 39.58
N TRP A 370 6.25 -24.34 40.38
CA TRP A 370 6.08 -24.38 41.83
C TRP A 370 4.61 -24.43 42.27
N ALA A 371 3.67 -24.11 41.38
CA ALA A 371 2.24 -24.24 41.60
C ALA A 371 1.64 -25.55 41.07
N GLY A 372 2.45 -26.46 40.50
CA GLY A 372 2.01 -27.81 40.11
C GLY A 372 1.07 -27.86 38.89
N LEU A 373 1.18 -26.89 37.97
CA LEU A 373 0.39 -26.78 36.74
C LEU A 373 0.52 -28.02 35.86
N GLN A 374 1.64 -28.74 35.86
CA GLN A 374 1.78 -29.97 35.06
C GLN A 374 0.83 -31.10 35.51
N SER A 375 0.33 -31.03 36.76
CA SER A 375 -0.69 -31.95 37.29
C SER A 375 -2.12 -31.47 37.04
N MET A 376 -2.30 -30.26 36.52
CA MET A 376 -3.61 -29.65 36.27
C MET A 376 -4.16 -30.00 34.88
N THR A 377 -5.48 -29.93 34.73
CA THR A 377 -6.14 -29.99 33.42
C THR A 377 -5.81 -28.74 32.59
N SER A 378 -5.92 -28.84 31.25
CA SER A 378 -5.67 -27.70 30.36
C SER A 378 -6.55 -26.48 30.68
N ASN A 379 -7.80 -26.68 31.10
CA ASN A 379 -8.68 -25.57 31.50
C ASN A 379 -8.23 -24.89 32.78
N GLN A 380 -7.72 -25.65 33.75
CA GLN A 380 -7.16 -25.08 34.98
C GLN A 380 -5.90 -24.27 34.67
N VAL A 381 -4.98 -24.81 33.85
CA VAL A 381 -3.79 -24.06 33.41
C VAL A 381 -4.18 -22.79 32.66
N TYR A 382 -5.14 -22.86 31.74
CA TYR A 382 -5.67 -21.69 31.03
C TYR A 382 -6.19 -20.61 31.99
N ASN A 383 -6.95 -21.01 33.03
CA ASN A 383 -7.47 -20.08 34.02
C ASN A 383 -6.35 -19.45 34.86
N VAL A 384 -5.34 -20.23 35.25
CA VAL A 384 -4.17 -19.72 35.97
C VAL A 384 -3.45 -18.69 35.10
N VAL A 385 -3.09 -19.03 33.86
CA VAL A 385 -2.40 -18.10 32.95
C VAL A 385 -3.22 -16.84 32.73
N THR A 386 -4.53 -16.97 32.49
CA THR A 386 -5.42 -15.81 32.33
C THR A 386 -5.41 -14.91 33.57
N ASN A 387 -5.35 -15.49 34.77
CA ASN A 387 -5.28 -14.72 36.01
C ASN A 387 -3.99 -13.89 36.08
N TYR A 388 -2.83 -14.49 35.81
CA TYR A 388 -1.54 -13.78 35.75
C TYR A 388 -1.52 -12.70 34.66
N GLU A 389 -2.12 -12.96 33.52
CA GLU A 389 -2.07 -12.05 32.38
C GLU A 389 -3.17 -10.98 32.38
N THR A 390 -3.97 -10.93 33.45
CA THR A 390 -4.95 -9.87 33.73
C THR A 390 -4.65 -9.12 35.03
N HIS A 391 -3.61 -9.53 35.77
CA HIS A 391 -3.26 -8.99 37.08
C HIS A 391 -1.76 -8.67 37.18
N GLY A 392 -1.39 -7.80 38.12
CA GLY A 392 0.00 -7.49 38.44
C GLY A 392 0.72 -8.70 39.06
N LEU A 393 2.05 -8.68 39.10
CA LEU A 393 2.86 -9.79 39.62
C LEU A 393 3.65 -9.36 40.85
N ASP A 394 3.51 -10.10 41.97
CA ASP A 394 4.37 -9.91 43.13
C ASP A 394 5.69 -10.66 42.91
N LEU A 395 6.79 -9.90 42.85
CA LEU A 395 8.13 -10.43 42.61
C LEU A 395 8.68 -11.27 43.79
N ILE A 396 8.17 -11.12 45.01
CA ILE A 396 8.62 -11.87 46.19
C ILE A 396 7.94 -13.23 46.27
N THR A 397 6.63 -13.28 46.06
CA THR A 397 5.85 -14.52 46.22
C THR A 397 5.62 -15.26 44.91
N GLY A 398 5.75 -14.57 43.79
CA GLY A 398 5.39 -15.06 42.47
C GLY A 398 3.89 -15.12 42.21
N GLN A 399 3.06 -14.64 43.13
CA GLN A 399 1.59 -14.68 43.00
C GLN A 399 1.06 -13.46 42.23
N PRO A 400 -0.13 -13.58 41.60
CA PRO A 400 -0.84 -12.44 41.07
C PRO A 400 -1.29 -11.49 42.20
N THR A 401 -1.20 -10.19 41.96
CA THR A 401 -1.72 -9.15 42.86
C THR A 401 -3.16 -8.77 42.47
N PRO A 402 -3.94 -8.08 43.32
CA PRO A 402 -5.26 -7.57 42.93
C PRO A 402 -5.23 -6.46 41.88
N ALA A 403 -4.06 -5.87 41.59
CA ALA A 403 -3.95 -4.79 40.62
C ALA A 403 -4.14 -5.32 39.20
N PHE A 404 -4.76 -4.53 38.32
CA PHE A 404 -4.82 -4.84 36.88
C PHE A 404 -3.40 -4.84 36.30
N GLY A 405 -3.07 -5.86 35.50
CA GLY A 405 -1.70 -6.08 35.01
C GLY A 405 -1.60 -7.07 33.86
N GLY A 406 -0.39 -7.56 33.63
CA GLY A 406 -0.05 -8.54 32.61
C GLY A 406 -0.25 -8.05 31.18
N TYR A 407 -0.37 -9.01 30.25
CA TYR A 407 -0.65 -8.75 28.85
C TYR A 407 -1.89 -7.87 28.64
N ALA A 408 -2.96 -8.10 29.41
CA ALA A 408 -4.22 -7.37 29.26
C ALA A 408 -4.03 -5.87 29.52
N LYS A 409 -3.19 -5.50 30.51
CA LYS A 409 -2.86 -4.11 30.78
C LYS A 409 -2.09 -3.47 29.65
N LEU A 410 -1.06 -4.13 29.12
CA LEU A 410 -0.30 -3.61 27.98
C LEU A 410 -1.21 -3.38 26.77
N ARG A 411 -2.11 -4.33 26.49
CA ARG A 411 -3.12 -4.20 25.43
C ARG A 411 -4.00 -2.97 25.63
N THR A 412 -4.53 -2.78 26.85
CA THR A 412 -5.41 -1.65 27.16
C THR A 412 -4.68 -0.31 27.01
N LEU A 413 -3.44 -0.22 27.50
CA LEU A 413 -2.64 1.01 27.44
C LEU A 413 -2.23 1.38 26.01
N ALA A 414 -1.84 0.39 25.20
CA ALA A 414 -1.47 0.62 23.81
C ALA A 414 -2.68 0.90 22.90
N GLY A 415 -3.89 0.50 23.32
CA GLY A 415 -5.08 0.52 22.48
C GLY A 415 -5.11 -0.60 21.42
N TYR A 416 -4.12 -1.49 21.44
CA TYR A 416 -4.00 -2.65 20.55
C TYR A 416 -3.30 -3.81 21.25
N ALA A 417 -3.56 -5.04 20.82
CA ALA A 417 -2.90 -6.22 21.36
C ALA A 417 -1.41 -6.27 20.93
N PRO A 418 -0.46 -6.53 21.84
CA PRO A 418 0.92 -6.85 21.47
C PRO A 418 0.98 -7.94 20.38
N PHE A 419 1.81 -7.75 19.36
CA PHE A 419 1.79 -8.59 18.17
C PHE A 419 2.33 -10.00 18.44
N ALA A 420 3.41 -10.07 19.22
CA ALA A 420 4.12 -11.30 19.51
C ALA A 420 4.18 -11.58 21.02
N VAL A 421 4.23 -12.86 21.37
CA VAL A 421 4.51 -13.32 22.72
C VAL A 421 5.66 -14.32 22.73
N GLY A 422 6.65 -14.08 23.59
CA GLY A 422 7.70 -15.05 23.90
C GLY A 422 7.29 -15.93 25.06
N VAL A 423 6.81 -17.14 24.75
CA VAL A 423 6.41 -18.15 25.74
C VAL A 423 7.48 -19.21 25.86
N ALA A 424 8.05 -19.35 27.07
CA ALA A 424 8.91 -20.47 27.41
C ALA A 424 8.25 -21.28 28.54
N SER A 425 7.34 -22.19 28.21
CA SER A 425 6.65 -23.05 29.18
C SER A 425 7.08 -24.52 29.07
N GLU A 426 6.75 -25.32 30.08
CA GLU A 426 6.95 -26.77 30.00
C GLU A 426 6.14 -27.37 28.85
N THR A 427 6.65 -28.43 28.23
CA THR A 427 6.00 -29.07 27.06
C THR A 427 4.51 -29.41 27.30
N PRO A 428 4.10 -29.97 28.47
CA PRO A 428 2.68 -30.24 28.75
C PRO A 428 1.82 -28.97 28.89
N LEU A 429 2.44 -27.82 29.21
CA LEU A 429 1.76 -26.55 29.45
C LEU A 429 1.64 -25.68 28.18
N ASN A 430 2.44 -25.94 27.15
CA ASN A 430 2.49 -25.13 25.93
C ASN A 430 1.11 -24.86 25.31
N GLY A 431 0.28 -25.90 25.19
CA GLY A 431 -1.07 -25.80 24.61
C GLY A 431 -1.99 -24.80 25.31
N PRO A 432 -2.31 -24.99 26.60
CA PRO A 432 -3.17 -24.06 27.34
C PRO A 432 -2.56 -22.66 27.50
N VAL A 433 -1.25 -22.53 27.68
CA VAL A 433 -0.58 -21.21 27.79
C VAL A 433 -0.72 -20.41 26.49
N GLN A 434 -0.40 -21.01 25.34
CA GLN A 434 -0.57 -20.36 24.04
C GLN A 434 -2.04 -20.01 23.75
N THR A 435 -2.97 -20.87 24.18
CA THR A 435 -4.41 -20.62 24.04
C THR A 435 -4.84 -19.37 24.82
N ALA A 436 -4.32 -19.16 26.04
CA ALA A 436 -4.60 -17.97 26.84
C ALA A 436 -4.13 -16.69 26.12
N PHE A 437 -2.88 -16.65 25.65
CA PHE A 437 -2.38 -15.48 24.92
C PHE A 437 -3.10 -15.20 23.61
N ASN A 438 -3.45 -16.24 22.83
CA ASN A 438 -4.26 -16.07 21.62
C ASN A 438 -5.62 -15.41 21.94
N ARG A 439 -6.30 -15.88 23.00
CA ARG A 439 -7.58 -15.29 23.48
C ARG A 439 -7.43 -13.85 23.96
N LEU A 440 -6.28 -13.51 24.53
CA LEU A 440 -5.96 -12.14 24.93
C LEU A 440 -5.62 -11.23 23.74
N GLY A 441 -5.30 -11.81 22.58
CA GLY A 441 -5.13 -11.10 21.31
C GLY A 441 -3.77 -11.29 20.63
N ALA A 442 -2.86 -12.08 21.20
CA ALA A 442 -1.56 -12.32 20.59
C ALA A 442 -1.73 -13.04 19.25
N ARG A 443 -0.86 -12.73 18.28
CA ARG A 443 -0.93 -13.31 16.93
C ARG A 443 0.33 -14.04 16.52
N ILE A 444 1.47 -13.70 17.11
CA ILE A 444 2.74 -14.38 16.88
C ILE A 444 3.21 -15.02 18.20
N ASN A 445 3.66 -16.26 18.13
CA ASN A 445 4.38 -16.92 19.19
C ASN A 445 5.86 -17.07 18.81
N VAL A 446 6.76 -16.70 19.70
CA VAL A 446 8.20 -16.94 19.52
C VAL A 446 8.53 -18.37 19.95
N VAL A 447 9.27 -19.08 19.11
CA VAL A 447 9.76 -20.44 19.38
C VAL A 447 11.28 -20.40 19.35
N HIS A 448 11.92 -21.18 20.21
CA HIS A 448 13.37 -21.30 20.27
C HIS A 448 13.83 -22.71 19.92
N GLY A 449 15.09 -22.85 19.50
CA GLY A 449 15.75 -24.15 19.36
C GLY A 449 15.50 -24.89 18.05
N ARG A 450 14.80 -24.27 17.07
CA ARG A 450 14.69 -24.78 15.70
C ARG A 450 14.52 -23.63 14.70
N ALA A 451 14.86 -23.90 13.44
CA ALA A 451 14.55 -23.00 12.34
C ALA A 451 13.05 -22.99 12.06
N VAL A 452 12.49 -21.81 11.80
CA VAL A 452 11.08 -21.59 11.49
C VAL A 452 10.95 -20.75 10.23
N ASN A 453 10.35 -21.34 9.18
CA ASN A 453 10.03 -20.65 7.94
C ASN A 453 8.85 -19.68 8.12
N LEU A 454 8.78 -18.66 7.27
CA LEU A 454 7.56 -17.86 7.13
C LEU A 454 6.46 -18.74 6.51
N THR A 455 5.36 -18.94 7.24
CA THR A 455 4.21 -19.73 6.75
C THR A 455 2.89 -19.10 7.17
N ASN A 456 1.83 -19.36 6.41
CA ASN A 456 0.46 -19.01 6.78
C ASN A 456 -0.16 -20.00 7.79
N ARG A 457 0.61 -21.00 8.25
CA ARG A 457 0.14 -21.98 9.22
C ARG A 457 0.12 -21.35 10.61
N THR A 458 -0.98 -21.59 11.33
CA THR A 458 -1.07 -21.26 12.75
C THR A 458 -0.92 -22.50 13.63
N VAL A 459 -0.33 -22.30 14.81
CA VAL A 459 -0.30 -23.25 15.91
C VAL A 459 -1.14 -22.65 17.03
N ARG A 460 -2.24 -23.33 17.39
CA ARG A 460 -3.20 -22.84 18.40
C ARG A 460 -3.76 -21.44 18.11
N GLY A 461 -3.85 -21.08 16.83
CA GLY A 461 -4.38 -19.79 16.36
C GLY A 461 -3.38 -18.64 16.35
N MET A 462 -2.09 -18.89 16.63
CA MET A 462 -1.00 -17.93 16.45
C MET A 462 -0.01 -18.42 15.39
N TYR A 463 0.61 -17.50 14.67
CA TYR A 463 1.74 -17.78 13.78
C TYR A 463 3.00 -18.00 14.61
N GLU A 464 3.93 -18.81 14.11
CA GLU A 464 5.25 -18.90 14.71
C GLU A 464 6.14 -17.79 14.12
N LYS A 465 6.90 -17.07 14.97
CA LYS A 465 7.83 -16.04 14.48
C LYS A 465 8.87 -16.70 13.58
N PRO A 466 9.00 -16.31 12.30
CA PRO A 466 10.01 -16.87 11.42
C PRO A 466 11.41 -16.45 11.88
N GLU A 467 12.28 -17.43 12.04
CA GLU A 467 13.66 -17.27 12.51
C GLU A 467 14.44 -18.53 12.18
N HIS A 468 15.47 -18.44 11.32
CA HIS A 468 16.36 -19.56 11.01
C HIS A 468 17.62 -19.53 11.86
N VAL A 469 18.10 -18.33 12.18
CA VAL A 469 19.25 -18.10 13.06
C VAL A 469 18.87 -17.05 14.10
N ASP A 470 19.10 -17.42 15.36
CA ASP A 470 19.03 -16.52 16.49
C ASP A 470 20.43 -15.91 16.74
N LEU A 471 20.66 -14.72 16.18
CA LEU A 471 21.89 -13.95 16.38
C LEU A 471 21.80 -13.18 17.70
N ARG A 472 22.16 -13.89 18.78
CA ARG A 472 22.33 -13.33 20.12
C ARG A 472 23.58 -12.46 20.16
N LEU A 473 23.41 -11.18 19.80
CA LEU A 473 24.52 -10.26 19.55
C LEU A 473 25.35 -9.97 20.80
N PHE A 474 24.79 -10.21 21.98
CA PHE A 474 25.43 -10.07 23.28
C PHE A 474 26.32 -11.26 23.69
N GLU A 475 26.07 -12.48 23.22
CA GLU A 475 26.75 -13.69 23.72
C GLU A 475 28.13 -13.93 23.10
N THR A 476 28.33 -13.48 21.86
CA THR A 476 29.60 -13.69 21.13
C THR A 476 30.41 -12.40 21.12
N ASN A 477 31.72 -12.47 21.31
CA ASN A 477 32.58 -11.30 21.19
C ASN A 477 32.81 -10.96 19.70
N TYR A 478 32.16 -9.90 19.23
CA TYR A 478 32.29 -9.35 17.87
C TYR A 478 33.05 -8.02 17.85
N ASP A 479 33.83 -7.70 18.88
CA ASP A 479 34.54 -6.43 18.97
C ASP A 479 35.50 -6.27 17.79
N GLY A 480 35.38 -5.15 17.07
CA GLY A 480 36.16 -4.87 15.85
C GLY A 480 35.73 -5.64 14.60
N VAL A 481 34.71 -6.50 14.66
CA VAL A 481 34.18 -7.23 13.50
C VAL A 481 33.11 -6.40 12.81
N ALA A 482 33.27 -6.17 11.50
CA ALA A 482 32.30 -5.40 10.71
C ALA A 482 30.94 -6.10 10.65
N SER A 483 29.84 -5.33 10.78
CA SER A 483 28.47 -5.85 10.75
C SER A 483 28.15 -6.67 9.49
N ALA A 484 28.70 -6.29 8.33
CA ALA A 484 28.55 -7.03 7.07
C ALA A 484 29.09 -8.47 7.17
N VAL A 485 30.20 -8.68 7.89
CA VAL A 485 30.80 -10.01 8.09
C VAL A 485 29.93 -10.85 9.03
N ILE A 486 29.46 -10.25 10.12
CA ILE A 486 28.57 -10.91 11.09
C ILE A 486 27.29 -11.39 10.38
N LEU A 487 26.64 -10.50 9.62
CA LEU A 487 25.43 -10.83 8.88
C LEU A 487 25.67 -11.83 7.76
N SER A 488 26.77 -11.71 7.01
CA SER A 488 27.12 -12.69 5.96
C SER A 488 27.22 -14.11 6.54
N ASN A 489 27.88 -14.27 7.68
CA ASN A 489 27.99 -15.56 8.35
C ASN A 489 26.64 -16.06 8.88
N ALA A 490 25.85 -15.18 9.49
CA ALA A 490 24.52 -15.52 9.98
C ALA A 490 23.58 -15.97 8.85
N PHE A 491 23.59 -15.28 7.71
CA PHE A 491 22.79 -15.67 6.54
C PHE A 491 23.30 -16.92 5.85
N GLN A 492 24.62 -17.13 5.79
CA GLN A 492 25.17 -18.40 5.31
C GLN A 492 24.64 -19.57 6.14
N TRP A 493 24.63 -19.43 7.47
CA TRP A 493 24.06 -20.44 8.36
C TRP A 493 22.54 -20.57 8.16
N ALA A 494 21.81 -19.46 8.06
CA ALA A 494 20.36 -19.48 7.81
C ALA A 494 19.98 -20.24 6.54
N ARG A 495 20.77 -20.13 5.48
CA ARG A 495 20.57 -20.84 4.20
C ARG A 495 20.99 -22.30 4.23
N SER A 496 21.92 -22.68 5.11
CA SER A 496 22.41 -24.05 5.23
C SER A 496 21.69 -24.88 6.29
N SER A 497 20.74 -24.29 7.02
CA SER A 497 19.91 -25.00 8.02
C SER A 497 19.00 -26.04 7.36
N ASN A 498 18.60 -27.06 8.11
CA ASN A 498 17.71 -28.10 7.59
C ASN A 498 16.28 -27.55 7.42
N ASP A 499 15.60 -27.99 6.35
CA ASP A 499 14.18 -27.70 6.07
C ASP A 499 13.81 -26.21 5.97
N VAL A 500 14.77 -25.36 5.57
CA VAL A 500 14.56 -23.91 5.39
C VAL A 500 14.23 -23.53 3.96
N ALA A 501 13.40 -22.50 3.79
CA ALA A 501 13.04 -21.91 2.51
C ALA A 501 13.15 -20.38 2.57
N PRO A 502 13.46 -19.71 1.46
CA PRO A 502 13.45 -18.25 1.40
C PRO A 502 12.03 -17.69 1.63
N PRO A 503 11.90 -16.47 2.19
CA PRO A 503 12.99 -15.63 2.69
C PRO A 503 13.66 -16.19 3.94
N TYR A 504 14.97 -16.01 4.05
CA TYR A 504 15.79 -16.51 5.15
C TYR A 504 15.84 -15.50 6.30
N PHE A 505 15.47 -15.91 7.51
CA PHE A 505 15.37 -15.00 8.66
C PHE A 505 16.56 -15.13 9.61
N VAL A 506 17.20 -14.00 9.90
CA VAL A 506 18.15 -13.83 11.00
C VAL A 506 17.55 -12.88 12.04
N GLY A 507 17.37 -13.35 13.28
CA GLY A 507 16.89 -12.54 14.40
C GLY A 507 18.05 -11.98 15.21
N VAL A 508 18.26 -10.67 15.19
CA VAL A 508 19.24 -9.98 16.03
C VAL A 508 18.62 -9.72 17.41
N LYS A 509 19.18 -10.31 18.46
CA LYS A 509 18.63 -10.21 19.82
C LYS A 509 19.57 -9.54 20.79
N MET A 510 18.98 -8.68 21.62
CA MET A 510 19.56 -8.07 22.81
C MET A 510 18.52 -8.04 23.93
N HIS A 511 18.97 -8.00 25.18
CA HIS A 511 18.18 -7.59 26.34
C HIS A 511 18.60 -6.19 26.78
N ASP A 512 17.72 -5.47 27.47
CA ASP A 512 18.07 -4.18 28.07
C ASP A 512 19.28 -4.30 29.01
N ASN A 513 19.29 -5.32 29.87
CA ASN A 513 20.40 -5.59 30.80
C ASN A 513 21.74 -5.84 30.10
N ASP A 514 21.74 -6.36 28.86
CA ASP A 514 22.99 -6.74 28.17
C ASP A 514 23.89 -5.53 27.90
N PHE A 515 23.35 -4.30 28.00
CA PHE A 515 24.10 -3.06 27.80
C PHE A 515 24.76 -2.53 29.08
N PHE A 516 24.40 -3.01 30.27
CA PHE A 516 24.87 -2.43 31.53
C PHE A 516 25.11 -3.41 32.68
N ALA A 517 24.60 -4.64 32.63
CA ALA A 517 24.70 -5.61 33.72
C ALA A 517 25.31 -6.94 33.23
N VAL A 518 26.04 -7.62 34.12
CA VAL A 518 26.67 -8.92 33.84
C VAL A 518 25.63 -10.02 33.63
N ASP A 519 24.55 -9.97 34.39
CA ASP A 519 23.42 -10.90 34.31
C ASP A 519 22.11 -10.13 34.36
N SER A 520 21.06 -10.66 33.74
CA SER A 520 19.71 -10.11 33.90
C SER A 520 19.22 -10.19 35.35
N ALA A 521 18.38 -9.24 35.78
CA ALA A 521 17.67 -9.32 37.05
C ALA A 521 16.99 -10.69 37.28
N TRP A 522 16.50 -11.35 36.23
CA TRP A 522 15.91 -12.68 36.32
C TRP A 522 16.91 -13.75 36.76
N LEU A 523 18.09 -13.80 36.11
CA LEU A 523 19.16 -14.74 36.44
C LEU A 523 19.78 -14.46 37.81
N THR A 524 19.74 -13.23 38.29
CA THR A 524 20.30 -12.87 39.60
C THR A 524 19.33 -13.17 40.74
N VAL A 525 18.05 -12.82 40.58
CA VAL A 525 17.04 -12.92 41.66
C VAL A 525 16.45 -14.32 41.78
N TYR A 526 16.09 -14.95 40.65
CA TYR A 526 15.25 -16.15 40.62
C TYR A 526 16.04 -17.45 40.43
N THR A 527 17.31 -17.47 40.89
CA THR A 527 18.16 -18.68 40.87
C THR A 527 17.56 -19.83 41.66
N ASN A 528 16.97 -19.52 42.82
CA ASN A 528 16.12 -20.47 43.55
C ASN A 528 14.80 -20.63 42.80
N ARG A 529 14.47 -21.84 42.35
CA ARG A 529 13.25 -22.11 41.55
C ARG A 529 12.02 -22.44 42.41
N THR A 530 12.18 -22.39 43.73
CA THR A 530 11.08 -22.56 44.69
C THR A 530 10.58 -21.20 45.18
N PRO A 531 9.29 -21.10 45.56
CA PRO A 531 8.67 -19.82 45.87
C PRO A 531 9.19 -19.25 47.20
N THR A 532 9.10 -17.92 47.29
CA THR A 532 9.71 -16.97 48.24
C THR A 532 11.11 -16.47 47.85
N TRP A 533 11.12 -15.25 47.29
CA TRP A 533 12.29 -14.49 46.86
C TRP A 533 12.38 -13.18 47.65
N PRO A 534 12.74 -13.21 48.95
CA PRO A 534 12.60 -12.07 49.86
C PRO A 534 13.43 -10.84 49.46
N HIS A 535 14.44 -11.01 48.62
CA HIS A 535 15.33 -9.94 48.16
C HIS A 535 15.07 -9.52 46.72
N ALA A 536 13.91 -9.85 46.15
CA ALA A 536 13.62 -9.61 44.73
C ALA A 536 13.81 -8.15 44.31
N TYR A 537 13.47 -7.19 45.16
CA TYR A 537 13.63 -5.76 44.85
C TYR A 537 15.01 -5.18 45.18
N THR A 538 15.84 -5.90 45.94
CA THR A 538 17.12 -5.37 46.47
C THR A 538 18.35 -6.03 45.85
N THR A 539 18.24 -7.27 45.38
CA THR A 539 19.35 -7.98 44.75
C THR A 539 19.54 -7.47 43.33
N ARG A 540 20.79 -7.12 42.98
CA ARG A 540 21.15 -6.60 41.67
C ARG A 540 22.37 -7.33 41.13
N SER A 541 22.44 -7.46 39.81
CA SER A 541 23.64 -7.95 39.13
C SER A 541 24.73 -6.88 39.15
N PRO A 542 26.03 -7.25 39.23
CA PRO A 542 27.10 -6.29 38.99
C PRO A 542 26.96 -5.60 37.64
N LEU A 543 27.31 -4.32 37.58
CA LEU A 543 27.38 -3.58 36.33
C LEU A 543 28.59 -4.02 35.51
N LEU A 544 28.46 -3.95 34.19
CA LEU A 544 29.56 -4.10 33.25
C LEU A 544 30.58 -2.96 33.41
N SER A 545 31.83 -3.19 33.01
CA SER A 545 32.80 -2.11 32.92
C SER A 545 32.42 -1.09 31.84
N THR A 546 32.89 0.15 31.97
CA THR A 546 32.65 1.20 30.97
C THR A 546 33.10 0.81 29.56
N ASN A 547 34.19 0.05 29.45
CA ASN A 547 34.70 -0.44 28.17
C ASN A 547 33.77 -1.48 27.54
N GLU A 548 33.26 -2.43 28.33
CA GLU A 548 32.30 -3.44 27.85
C GLU A 548 30.99 -2.79 27.41
N MET A 549 30.44 -1.88 28.21
CA MET A 549 29.22 -1.12 27.85
C MET A 549 29.42 -0.36 26.53
N THR A 550 30.58 0.28 26.35
CA THR A 550 30.93 1.01 25.12
C THR A 550 31.00 0.06 23.92
N ASN A 551 31.63 -1.10 24.07
CA ASN A 551 31.78 -2.07 23.00
C ASN A 551 30.43 -2.67 22.56
N LEU A 552 29.57 -3.00 23.52
CA LEU A 552 28.21 -3.50 23.26
C LEU A 552 27.35 -2.47 22.53
N TRP A 553 27.39 -1.21 22.97
CA TRP A 553 26.71 -0.12 22.26
C TRP A 553 27.26 0.10 20.85
N ASN A 554 28.59 0.15 20.68
CA ASN A 554 29.21 0.30 19.36
C ASN A 554 28.76 -0.82 18.41
N ARG A 555 28.74 -2.06 18.89
CA ARG A 555 28.31 -3.22 18.11
C ARG A 555 26.84 -3.12 17.68
N TYR A 556 25.95 -2.79 18.62
CA TYR A 556 24.52 -2.65 18.33
C TYR A 556 24.25 -1.48 17.37
N GLU A 557 24.87 -0.32 17.61
CA GLU A 557 24.71 0.87 16.78
C GLU A 557 25.20 0.66 15.35
N GLN A 558 26.38 0.05 15.19
CA GLN A 558 26.91 -0.29 13.88
C GLN A 558 26.00 -1.28 13.15
N MET A 559 25.45 -2.28 13.85
CA MET A 559 24.52 -3.23 13.25
C MET A 559 23.25 -2.55 12.72
N VAL A 560 22.58 -1.73 13.55
CA VAL A 560 21.33 -1.05 13.13
C VAL A 560 21.60 -0.07 11.98
N ARG A 561 22.68 0.72 12.06
CA ARG A 561 23.04 1.67 10.98
C ARG A 561 23.43 0.95 9.69
N HIS A 562 24.14 -0.16 9.80
CA HIS A 562 24.51 -0.97 8.63
C HIS A 562 23.25 -1.50 7.93
N VAL A 563 22.29 -2.04 8.68
CA VAL A 563 21.03 -2.52 8.11
C VAL A 563 20.22 -1.38 7.48
N GLY A 564 20.11 -0.22 8.16
CA GLY A 564 19.39 0.93 7.63
C GLY A 564 20.00 1.47 6.32
N THR A 565 21.32 1.49 6.21
CA THR A 565 22.04 1.95 5.00
C THR A 565 22.12 0.90 3.89
N ASN A 566 22.01 -0.39 4.23
CA ASN A 566 22.08 -1.52 3.30
C ASN A 566 20.74 -2.25 3.17
N ASN A 567 19.61 -1.55 3.34
CA ASN A 567 18.29 -2.09 3.09
C ASN A 567 18.03 -2.62 1.66
N PRO A 568 18.87 -2.32 0.62
CA PRO A 568 18.75 -3.04 -0.64
C PRO A 568 19.24 -4.49 -0.57
N LEU A 569 20.04 -4.84 0.44
CA LEU A 569 20.58 -6.19 0.66
C LEU A 569 19.75 -7.02 1.64
N TYR A 570 18.93 -6.39 2.47
CA TYR A 570 18.17 -7.04 3.53
C TYR A 570 16.74 -6.51 3.58
N THR A 571 15.77 -7.37 3.92
CA THR A 571 14.42 -6.93 4.28
C THR A 571 14.30 -6.85 5.80
N PRO A 572 14.38 -5.68 6.46
CA PRO A 572 14.19 -5.59 7.91
C PRO A 572 12.69 -5.57 8.25
N LEU A 573 12.26 -6.49 9.10
CA LEU A 573 10.87 -6.64 9.56
C LEU A 573 10.81 -6.68 11.09
N ASN A 574 9.71 -6.18 11.64
CA ASN A 574 9.24 -6.49 12.99
C ASN A 574 8.00 -7.41 12.91
N ALA A 575 7.43 -7.79 14.04
CA ALA A 575 6.25 -8.66 14.12
C ALA A 575 5.07 -8.14 13.28
N ARG A 576 4.86 -6.82 13.26
CA ARG A 576 3.84 -6.18 12.41
C ARG A 576 4.16 -6.36 10.92
N GLY A 577 5.42 -6.18 10.52
CA GLY A 577 5.89 -6.42 9.15
C GLY A 577 5.72 -7.88 8.71
N ILE A 578 5.97 -8.84 9.62
CA ILE A 578 5.74 -10.27 9.36
C ILE A 578 4.26 -10.56 9.09
N LEU A 579 3.34 -10.03 9.91
CA LEU A 579 1.90 -10.22 9.71
C LEU A 579 1.42 -9.59 8.39
N ARG A 580 1.92 -8.40 8.04
CA ARG A 580 1.64 -7.79 6.73
C ARG A 580 2.15 -8.66 5.58
N ARG A 581 3.33 -9.27 5.72
CA ARG A 581 3.90 -10.18 4.70
C ARG A 581 3.05 -11.44 4.50
N LEU A 582 2.29 -11.84 5.51
CA LEU A 582 1.30 -12.93 5.45
C LEU A 582 -0.07 -12.49 4.91
N GLY A 583 -0.22 -11.24 4.44
CA GLY A 583 -1.49 -10.74 3.92
C GLY A 583 -2.50 -10.33 5.00
N LEU A 584 -2.07 -10.19 6.26
CA LEU A 584 -2.97 -10.02 7.40
C LEU A 584 -3.17 -8.56 7.79
N GLY A 585 -4.40 -8.26 8.20
CA GLY A 585 -4.82 -6.92 8.60
C GLY A 585 -5.01 -5.96 7.42
N PRO A 586 -5.34 -4.70 7.71
CA PRO A 586 -5.44 -3.67 6.68
C PRO A 586 -4.08 -3.48 6.02
N GLN A 587 -4.03 -3.57 4.68
CA GLN A 587 -2.82 -3.29 3.91
C GLN A 587 -2.95 -1.99 3.11
N TRP A 588 -4.11 -1.77 2.49
CA TRP A 588 -4.38 -0.60 1.65
C TRP A 588 -5.68 0.06 2.10
N PRO A 589 -5.61 1.01 3.05
CA PRO A 589 -6.71 1.92 3.24
C PRO A 589 -6.92 2.72 1.95
N HIS A 590 -8.15 2.87 1.51
CA HIS A 590 -8.54 3.49 0.26
C HIS A 590 -9.66 4.48 0.53
N LEU A 591 -9.59 5.67 -0.08
CA LEU A 591 -10.62 6.68 -0.02
C LEU A 591 -11.40 6.72 -1.34
N ALA A 592 -12.59 6.13 -1.35
CA ALA A 592 -13.50 6.16 -2.49
C ALA A 592 -14.18 7.53 -2.57
N THR A 593 -14.09 8.14 -3.75
CA THR A 593 -14.44 9.55 -3.98
C THR A 593 -13.59 10.43 -3.06
N ALA A 594 -12.50 11.00 -3.55
CA ALA A 594 -11.60 11.85 -2.76
C ALA A 594 -11.72 13.31 -3.24
N ARG A 595 -12.94 13.85 -3.23
CA ARG A 595 -13.23 15.16 -3.81
C ARG A 595 -14.37 15.88 -3.11
N LEU A 596 -14.32 17.19 -3.14
CA LEU A 596 -15.33 18.08 -2.60
C LEU A 596 -15.43 19.32 -3.49
N ALA A 597 -16.63 19.82 -3.76
CA ALA A 597 -16.77 21.14 -4.37
C ALA A 597 -16.26 22.22 -3.39
N GLU A 598 -15.67 23.29 -3.90
CA GLU A 598 -15.47 24.48 -3.08
C GLU A 598 -16.81 25.05 -2.60
N ALA A 599 -16.76 25.92 -1.58
CA ALA A 599 -17.91 26.44 -0.85
C ALA A 599 -18.87 25.36 -0.27
N ALA A 600 -18.55 24.07 -0.38
CA ALA A 600 -19.37 23.00 0.16
C ALA A 600 -19.53 23.18 1.68
N PRO A 601 -20.77 23.13 2.20
CA PRO A 601 -21.00 23.40 3.60
C PRO A 601 -20.32 22.35 4.50
N PRO A 602 -19.90 22.72 5.72
CA PRO A 602 -19.41 21.75 6.71
C PRO A 602 -20.37 20.57 6.88
N GLY A 603 -19.82 19.36 6.99
CA GLY A 603 -20.56 18.10 7.06
C GLY A 603 -20.77 17.42 5.71
N THR A 604 -20.48 18.09 4.58
CA THR A 604 -20.53 17.48 3.24
C THR A 604 -19.54 16.32 3.14
N VAL A 605 -19.99 15.20 2.53
CA VAL A 605 -19.16 14.00 2.36
C VAL A 605 -18.09 14.27 1.30
N ALA A 606 -16.84 14.21 1.70
CA ALA A 606 -15.69 14.30 0.82
C ALA A 606 -15.24 12.93 0.30
N GLY A 607 -15.58 11.84 1.01
CA GLY A 607 -15.27 10.47 0.61
C GLY A 607 -15.65 9.39 1.63
N THR A 608 -15.54 8.13 1.21
CA THR A 608 -15.71 6.96 2.10
C THR A 608 -14.51 6.03 2.05
N PHE A 609 -14.01 5.67 3.21
CA PHE A 609 -12.88 4.79 3.38
C PHE A 609 -13.27 3.31 3.34
N THR A 610 -12.44 2.51 2.68
CA THR A 610 -12.46 1.04 2.71
C THR A 610 -11.04 0.53 2.94
N ALA A 611 -10.89 -0.66 3.52
CA ALA A 611 -9.58 -1.31 3.61
C ALA A 611 -9.68 -2.74 3.10
N VAL A 612 -8.61 -3.21 2.47
CA VAL A 612 -8.49 -4.59 2.01
C VAL A 612 -7.34 -5.32 2.72
N SER A 613 -7.50 -6.63 2.81
CA SER A 613 -6.45 -7.60 3.16
C SER A 613 -6.18 -8.52 1.98
N ASN A 614 -4.94 -8.98 1.87
CA ASN A 614 -4.51 -9.95 0.87
C ASN A 614 -5.02 -9.63 -0.55
N ARG A 615 -4.87 -8.36 -0.95
CA ARG A 615 -5.23 -7.80 -2.27
C ARG A 615 -6.71 -7.67 -2.60
N THR A 616 -7.56 -8.58 -2.14
CA THR A 616 -8.93 -8.73 -2.68
C THR A 616 -10.02 -8.78 -1.63
N THR A 617 -9.69 -8.88 -0.34
CA THR A 617 -10.70 -9.08 0.70
C THR A 617 -10.97 -7.78 1.44
N VAL A 618 -12.12 -7.16 1.17
CA VAL A 618 -12.61 -6.02 1.95
C VAL A 618 -12.77 -6.43 3.41
N LEU A 619 -12.16 -5.66 4.31
CA LEU A 619 -12.20 -5.92 5.74
C LEU A 619 -13.43 -5.25 6.37
N PRO A 620 -14.36 -6.01 6.97
CA PRO A 620 -15.46 -5.43 7.74
C PRO A 620 -14.97 -4.99 9.13
N GLY A 621 -15.70 -4.07 9.77
CA GLY A 621 -15.44 -3.66 11.16
C GLY A 621 -14.14 -2.89 11.36
N VAL A 622 -13.59 -2.31 10.29
CA VAL A 622 -12.39 -1.47 10.35
C VAL A 622 -12.74 -0.16 11.04
N THR A 623 -11.87 0.23 11.97
CA THR A 623 -11.92 1.53 12.64
C THR A 623 -11.00 2.50 11.92
N TRP A 624 -11.40 3.77 11.91
CA TRP A 624 -10.80 4.83 11.11
C TRP A 624 -10.47 6.01 12.01
N GLN A 625 -9.23 6.48 11.97
CA GLN A 625 -8.80 7.63 12.75
C GLN A 625 -7.77 8.46 11.99
N PHE A 626 -7.79 9.78 12.20
CA PHE A 626 -6.67 10.63 11.80
C PHE A 626 -5.43 10.28 12.65
N THR A 627 -4.27 10.40 12.03
CA THR A 627 -2.97 10.15 12.67
C THR A 627 -2.00 11.23 12.23
N SER A 628 -1.03 11.57 13.08
CA SER A 628 0.00 12.56 12.74
C SER A 628 1.13 11.95 11.90
N GLY A 629 1.90 12.81 11.23
CA GLY A 629 3.04 12.45 10.39
C GLY A 629 2.94 13.00 8.97
N ALA A 630 3.86 12.63 8.08
CA ALA A 630 3.88 13.18 6.72
C ALA A 630 2.50 13.04 6.03
N GLY A 631 1.98 14.16 5.51
CA GLY A 631 0.68 14.26 4.85
C GLY A 631 -0.51 14.53 5.79
N ASP A 632 -0.30 14.93 7.04
CA ASP A 632 -1.35 15.20 8.04
C ASP A 632 -1.79 16.67 8.13
N CYS A 633 -1.20 17.56 7.33
CA CYS A 633 -1.32 19.02 7.48
C CYS A 633 -2.76 19.56 7.43
N HIS A 634 -3.70 18.83 6.80
CA HIS A 634 -5.10 19.24 6.71
C HIS A 634 -6.04 18.31 7.48
N ASN A 635 -5.53 17.43 8.38
CA ASN A 635 -6.39 16.55 9.18
C ASN A 635 -7.48 17.31 9.94
N GLY A 636 -7.17 18.53 10.42
CA GLY A 636 -8.11 19.37 11.16
C GLY A 636 -9.24 19.99 10.32
N GLU A 637 -9.13 19.97 8.99
CA GLU A 637 -10.14 20.51 8.07
C GLU A 637 -11.25 19.50 7.74
N PHE A 638 -11.13 18.28 8.27
CA PHE A 638 -12.07 17.20 8.04
C PHE A 638 -12.51 16.54 9.35
N THR A 639 -13.68 15.89 9.29
CA THR A 639 -14.14 14.96 10.32
C THR A 639 -14.20 13.55 9.73
N LEU A 640 -13.94 12.55 10.57
CA LEU A 640 -13.90 11.14 10.18
C LEU A 640 -14.74 10.32 11.14
N SER A 641 -15.78 9.67 10.63
CA SER A 641 -16.68 8.84 11.43
C SER A 641 -17.15 7.62 10.62
N ASN A 642 -16.98 6.42 11.17
CA ASN A 642 -17.38 5.15 10.51
C ASN A 642 -16.86 5.02 9.07
N GLY A 643 -15.63 5.50 8.83
CA GLY A 643 -15.02 5.52 7.50
C GLY A 643 -15.54 6.61 6.57
N VAL A 644 -16.48 7.46 6.98
CA VAL A 644 -16.94 8.58 6.14
C VAL A 644 -16.14 9.83 6.48
N LEU A 645 -15.47 10.38 5.46
CA LEU A 645 -14.74 11.65 5.53
C LEU A 645 -15.69 12.79 5.17
N ARG A 646 -15.74 13.83 6.00
CA ARG A 646 -16.59 15.00 5.79
C ARG A 646 -15.81 16.30 5.97
N ALA A 647 -16.20 17.32 5.23
CA ALA A 647 -15.74 18.69 5.43
C ALA A 647 -15.99 19.15 6.88
N ALA A 648 -14.99 19.72 7.54
CA ALA A 648 -15.18 20.41 8.83
C ALA A 648 -15.36 21.92 8.67
N ALA A 649 -14.92 22.47 7.53
CA ALA A 649 -15.01 23.88 7.16
C ALA A 649 -15.40 24.02 5.67
N GLY A 650 -15.63 25.26 5.23
CA GLY A 650 -15.68 25.58 3.79
C GLY A 650 -14.29 25.53 3.17
N PHE A 651 -14.24 25.27 1.87
CA PHE A 651 -13.01 25.21 1.08
C PHE A 651 -13.10 26.19 -0.08
N ASP A 652 -11.93 26.63 -0.53
CA ASP A 652 -11.68 27.56 -1.63
C ASP A 652 -10.62 26.89 -2.52
N HIS A 653 -10.92 26.77 -3.81
CA HIS A 653 -10.09 26.09 -4.80
C HIS A 653 -8.80 26.87 -5.13
N GLU A 654 -8.92 28.18 -5.32
CA GLU A 654 -7.89 29.14 -5.73
C GLU A 654 -6.82 29.26 -4.66
N THR A 655 -7.24 29.29 -3.40
CA THR A 655 -6.30 29.26 -2.26
C THR A 655 -5.49 27.96 -2.29
N GLN A 656 -6.18 26.82 -2.44
CA GLN A 656 -5.51 25.53 -2.51
C GLN A 656 -6.46 24.48 -3.11
N ALA A 657 -6.08 23.85 -4.21
CA ALA A 657 -6.93 22.84 -4.87
C ALA A 657 -6.83 21.43 -4.26
N VAL A 658 -5.79 21.15 -3.47
CA VAL A 658 -5.52 19.80 -2.93
C VAL A 658 -5.23 19.83 -1.44
N ARG A 659 -5.99 19.04 -0.68
CA ARG A 659 -5.75 18.78 0.75
C ARG A 659 -5.11 17.43 0.95
N TYR A 660 -4.22 17.33 1.92
CA TYR A 660 -3.58 16.07 2.35
C TYR A 660 -3.99 15.74 3.78
N ILE A 661 -4.51 14.53 3.96
CA ILE A 661 -4.87 13.95 5.25
C ILE A 661 -4.12 12.63 5.46
N ARG A 662 -3.91 12.22 6.70
CA ARG A 662 -3.30 10.94 7.06
C ARG A 662 -4.23 10.14 7.96
N VAL A 663 -4.57 8.94 7.51
CA VAL A 663 -5.59 8.09 8.15
C VAL A 663 -5.04 6.71 8.45
N ARG A 664 -5.36 6.21 9.65
CA ARG A 664 -5.12 4.83 10.08
C ARG A 664 -6.41 4.01 9.93
N ALA A 665 -6.30 2.88 9.24
CA ALA A 665 -7.26 1.79 9.29
C ALA A 665 -6.78 0.74 10.29
N ALA A 666 -7.63 0.35 11.24
CA ALA A 666 -7.33 -0.74 12.16
C ALA A 666 -8.43 -1.81 12.15
N ASP A 667 -8.05 -3.08 12.00
CA ASP A 667 -8.99 -4.21 12.07
C ASP A 667 -9.35 -4.56 13.52
N THR A 668 -10.24 -5.55 13.67
CA THR A 668 -10.69 -6.04 14.98
C THR A 668 -9.58 -6.75 15.78
N ASN A 669 -8.47 -7.10 15.13
CA ASN A 669 -7.27 -7.66 15.77
C ASN A 669 -6.24 -6.58 16.10
N SER A 670 -6.59 -5.31 15.87
CA SER A 670 -5.74 -4.14 16.06
C SER A 670 -4.50 -4.11 15.17
N LEU A 671 -4.48 -4.91 14.09
CA LEU A 671 -3.55 -4.71 13.00
C LEU A 671 -3.97 -3.46 12.25
N TRP A 672 -3.01 -2.64 11.85
CA TRP A 672 -3.32 -1.36 11.23
C TRP A 672 -2.39 -1.01 10.08
N ALA A 673 -2.93 -0.27 9.11
CA ALA A 673 -2.18 0.43 8.09
C ALA A 673 -2.50 1.91 8.16
N GLU A 674 -1.48 2.72 7.85
CA GLU A 674 -1.61 4.16 7.71
C GLU A 674 -1.29 4.54 6.28
N GLN A 675 -2.04 5.49 5.76
CA GLN A 675 -1.79 6.06 4.46
C GLN A 675 -2.22 7.52 4.49
N TYR A 676 -1.53 8.35 3.72
CA TYR A 676 -2.01 9.69 3.44
C TYR A 676 -2.79 9.72 2.13
N PHE A 677 -3.79 10.59 2.07
CA PHE A 677 -4.72 10.72 0.96
C PHE A 677 -4.75 12.17 0.51
N ALA A 678 -4.80 12.37 -0.80
CA ALA A 678 -5.14 13.65 -1.38
C ALA A 678 -6.67 13.75 -1.51
N VAL A 679 -7.24 14.88 -1.09
CA VAL A 679 -8.65 15.24 -1.30
C VAL A 679 -8.64 16.47 -2.21
N VAL A 680 -9.28 16.35 -3.37
CA VAL A 680 -9.32 17.39 -4.38
C VAL A 680 -10.51 18.32 -4.11
N VAL A 681 -10.24 19.61 -3.94
CA VAL A 681 -11.27 20.65 -3.95
C VAL A 681 -11.52 21.00 -5.42
N THR A 682 -12.76 20.87 -5.89
CA THR A 682 -13.12 21.17 -7.28
C THR A 682 -13.79 22.53 -7.37
N ASN A 683 -13.35 23.31 -8.35
CA ASN A 683 -13.91 24.62 -8.67
C ASN A 683 -15.42 24.58 -8.96
N ILE A 684 -16.17 25.62 -8.59
CA ILE A 684 -17.58 25.83 -8.93
C ILE A 684 -17.77 27.18 -9.62
N VAL A 685 -18.30 27.17 -10.84
CA VAL A 685 -18.53 28.41 -11.61
C VAL A 685 -19.61 29.35 -11.03
N SER A 686 -20.19 29.03 -9.89
CA SER A 686 -21.22 29.82 -9.22
C SER A 686 -20.67 30.69 -8.09
N ASP A 687 -19.38 30.56 -7.76
CA ASP A 687 -18.71 31.39 -6.75
C ASP A 687 -18.18 32.69 -7.36
N ASP A 688 -17.81 33.64 -6.50
CA ASP A 688 -17.27 34.98 -6.78
C ASP A 688 -15.88 35.07 -6.11
N ASP A 689 -14.86 34.55 -6.80
CA ASP A 689 -13.54 34.25 -6.23
C ASP A 689 -12.76 35.51 -5.84
N ASP A 690 -12.94 36.60 -6.58
CA ASP A 690 -12.29 37.89 -6.37
C ASP A 690 -13.15 38.89 -5.58
N GLY A 691 -14.41 38.53 -5.27
CA GLY A 691 -15.32 39.24 -4.38
C GLY A 691 -15.89 40.53 -4.98
N ASP A 692 -15.98 40.58 -6.30
CA ASP A 692 -16.33 41.76 -7.08
C ASP A 692 -17.85 41.89 -7.34
N GLY A 693 -18.61 40.84 -7.00
CA GLY A 693 -20.06 40.74 -7.14
C GLY A 693 -20.51 39.96 -8.37
N HIS A 694 -19.59 39.46 -9.19
CA HIS A 694 -19.86 38.59 -10.33
C HIS A 694 -19.43 37.15 -10.02
N THR A 695 -20.26 36.18 -10.42
CA THR A 695 -19.85 34.78 -10.32
C THR A 695 -18.95 34.43 -11.51
N GLU A 696 -18.06 33.44 -11.39
CA GLU A 696 -17.22 32.97 -12.51
C GLU A 696 -18.02 32.70 -13.80
N ALA A 697 -19.23 32.14 -13.69
CA ALA A 697 -20.10 31.90 -14.85
C ALA A 697 -20.54 33.20 -15.54
N GLN A 698 -20.81 34.26 -14.79
CA GLN A 698 -21.16 35.59 -15.33
C GLN A 698 -19.96 36.20 -16.01
N GLU A 699 -18.78 36.04 -15.43
CA GLU A 699 -17.53 36.57 -15.94
C GLU A 699 -17.07 35.84 -17.19
N LEU A 700 -17.18 34.52 -17.22
CA LEU A 700 -16.98 33.71 -18.42
C LEU A 700 -17.90 34.17 -19.56
N LEU A 701 -19.17 34.47 -19.25
CA LEU A 701 -20.12 35.02 -20.22
C LEU A 701 -19.72 36.43 -20.64
N ALA A 702 -19.28 37.29 -19.71
CA ALA A 702 -18.82 38.65 -19.98
C ALA A 702 -17.47 38.70 -20.71
N GLY A 703 -16.66 37.64 -20.61
CA GLY A 703 -15.27 37.60 -21.04
C GLY A 703 -14.30 38.32 -20.09
N THR A 704 -14.65 38.43 -18.81
CA THR A 704 -13.80 39.01 -17.76
C THR A 704 -12.99 37.92 -17.02
N ASP A 705 -12.08 38.32 -16.12
CA ASP A 705 -11.13 37.42 -15.46
C ASP A 705 -11.57 37.19 -14.01
N PRO A 706 -11.99 35.96 -13.64
CA PRO A 706 -12.61 35.70 -12.35
C PRO A 706 -11.69 35.81 -11.13
N LEU A 707 -10.40 36.05 -11.35
CA LEU A 707 -9.40 36.19 -10.29
C LEU A 707 -8.91 37.63 -10.12
N ASP A 708 -9.49 38.60 -10.83
CA ASP A 708 -9.12 40.02 -10.77
C ASP A 708 -10.35 40.90 -10.65
N ALA A 709 -10.61 41.39 -9.42
CA ALA A 709 -11.76 42.24 -9.11
C ALA A 709 -11.78 43.60 -9.85
N ASN A 710 -10.79 43.91 -10.69
CA ASN A 710 -10.81 45.05 -11.61
C ASN A 710 -11.27 44.68 -13.03
N SER A 711 -11.27 43.40 -13.38
CA SER A 711 -11.75 42.83 -14.62
C SER A 711 -13.23 42.48 -14.46
N ALA A 712 -14.10 43.49 -14.58
CA ALA A 712 -15.50 43.35 -14.21
C ALA A 712 -16.44 44.09 -15.15
N LEU A 713 -17.63 43.54 -15.41
CA LEU A 713 -18.65 44.26 -16.19
C LEU A 713 -19.36 45.29 -15.31
N ARG A 714 -18.80 46.51 -15.24
CA ARG A 714 -19.34 47.59 -14.41
C ARG A 714 -19.92 48.72 -15.24
N PHE A 715 -21.07 49.23 -14.77
CA PHE A 715 -21.64 50.45 -15.31
C PHE A 715 -20.77 51.64 -14.85
N GLY A 716 -20.00 52.22 -15.77
CA GLY A 716 -19.03 53.27 -15.46
C GLY A 716 -19.66 54.63 -15.14
N GLY A 717 -20.78 54.98 -15.79
CA GLY A 717 -21.52 56.20 -15.45
C GLY A 717 -22.44 56.74 -16.55
N LEU A 718 -23.21 57.77 -16.19
CA LEU A 718 -24.03 58.57 -17.11
C LEU A 718 -23.53 60.00 -17.10
N THR A 719 -23.24 60.54 -18.28
CA THR A 719 -22.91 61.96 -18.45
C THR A 719 -23.97 62.62 -19.32
N ALA A 720 -24.54 63.74 -18.87
CA ALA A 720 -25.50 64.49 -19.67
C ALA A 720 -24.82 65.06 -20.92
N ASN A 721 -25.49 64.99 -22.06
CA ASN A 721 -25.05 65.60 -23.31
C ASN A 721 -26.19 66.45 -23.90
N GLY A 722 -25.89 67.27 -24.92
CA GLY A 722 -26.84 68.23 -25.49
C GLY A 722 -28.12 67.62 -26.09
N GLY A 723 -28.24 66.30 -26.16
CA GLY A 723 -29.41 65.56 -26.68
C GLY A 723 -29.96 64.45 -25.77
N GLY A 724 -29.43 64.28 -24.55
CA GLY A 724 -29.76 63.16 -23.67
C GLY A 724 -28.63 62.81 -22.72
N PHE A 725 -28.21 61.55 -22.70
CA PHE A 725 -27.12 61.05 -21.87
C PHE A 725 -26.18 60.14 -22.67
N THR A 726 -24.91 60.14 -22.29
CA THR A 726 -23.92 59.13 -22.70
C THR A 726 -23.74 58.15 -21.55
N ALA A 727 -24.04 56.88 -21.78
CA ALA A 727 -23.67 55.80 -20.87
C ALA A 727 -22.28 55.29 -21.22
N SER A 728 -21.42 55.08 -20.21
CA SER A 728 -20.10 54.49 -20.39
C SER A 728 -19.91 53.26 -19.49
N TRP A 729 -19.28 52.22 -20.02
CA TRP A 729 -18.92 51.01 -19.27
C TRP A 729 -17.68 50.33 -19.87
N ASP A 730 -16.94 49.62 -19.03
CA ASP A 730 -15.85 48.75 -19.47
C ASP A 730 -16.44 47.53 -20.20
N SER A 731 -15.79 47.10 -21.27
CA SER A 731 -16.37 46.13 -22.21
C SER A 731 -15.32 45.18 -22.76
N VAL A 732 -15.77 44.04 -23.27
CA VAL A 732 -14.90 43.05 -23.93
C VAL A 732 -15.23 43.02 -25.41
N ALA A 733 -14.21 43.18 -26.26
CA ALA A 733 -14.40 43.22 -27.71
C ALA A 733 -15.13 41.97 -28.23
N GLY A 734 -16.10 42.17 -29.12
CA GLY A 734 -16.94 41.12 -29.69
C GLY A 734 -18.20 40.79 -28.89
N LYS A 735 -18.32 41.23 -27.62
CA LYS A 735 -19.55 41.10 -26.83
C LYS A 735 -20.60 42.14 -27.23
N THR A 736 -21.88 41.79 -27.06
CA THR A 736 -23.00 42.67 -27.37
C THR A 736 -23.73 43.08 -26.10
N TYR A 737 -24.06 44.36 -25.96
CA TYR A 737 -24.71 44.91 -24.77
C TYR A 737 -25.96 45.70 -25.14
N ILE A 738 -26.90 45.81 -24.20
CA ILE A 738 -28.10 46.65 -24.33
C ILE A 738 -28.36 47.39 -23.02
N LEU A 739 -28.78 48.66 -23.11
CA LEU A 739 -29.23 49.41 -21.95
C LEU A 739 -30.66 49.01 -21.60
N GLN A 740 -30.93 48.87 -20.30
CA GLN A 740 -32.28 48.69 -19.78
C GLN A 740 -32.65 49.87 -18.88
N SER A 741 -33.94 50.21 -18.85
CA SER A 741 -34.46 51.29 -18.00
C SER A 741 -35.66 50.82 -17.14
N ALA A 742 -35.84 51.45 -15.98
CA ALA A 742 -36.97 51.26 -15.08
C ALA A 742 -37.35 52.58 -14.39
N THR A 743 -38.59 52.69 -13.90
CA THR A 743 -39.04 53.84 -13.09
C THR A 743 -38.86 53.62 -11.58
N ASN A 744 -38.55 52.39 -11.17
CA ASN A 744 -38.23 52.00 -9.80
C ASN A 744 -36.91 51.21 -9.81
N VAL A 745 -36.05 51.45 -8.81
CA VAL A 745 -34.77 50.75 -8.66
C VAL A 745 -34.93 49.23 -8.60
N ALA A 746 -36.04 48.75 -8.03
CA ALA A 746 -36.38 47.33 -7.94
C ALA A 746 -36.88 46.73 -9.27
N GLY A 747 -37.03 47.55 -10.32
CA GLY A 747 -37.59 47.14 -11.61
C GLY A 747 -39.12 47.21 -11.67
N PRO A 748 -39.74 46.59 -12.69
CA PRO A 748 -39.11 45.79 -13.74
C PRO A 748 -38.28 46.66 -14.70
N TYR A 749 -37.16 46.11 -15.18
CA TYR A 749 -36.31 46.73 -16.20
C TYR A 749 -36.69 46.23 -17.59
N ALA A 750 -36.81 47.16 -18.55
CA ALA A 750 -37.08 46.85 -19.95
C ALA A 750 -35.93 47.32 -20.83
N ASP A 751 -35.63 46.54 -21.88
CA ASP A 751 -34.65 46.89 -22.91
C ASP A 751 -35.02 48.23 -23.57
N MET A 752 -34.03 49.10 -23.71
CA MET A 752 -34.20 50.39 -24.38
C MET A 752 -34.05 50.21 -25.90
N PRO A 753 -35.06 50.56 -26.70
CA PRO A 753 -34.98 50.45 -28.15
C PRO A 753 -33.79 51.23 -28.73
N GLY A 754 -33.06 50.62 -29.66
CA GLY A 754 -31.93 51.25 -30.37
C GLY A 754 -30.63 51.36 -29.56
N THR A 755 -30.57 50.80 -28.35
CA THR A 755 -29.36 50.87 -27.50
C THR A 755 -28.48 49.61 -27.53
N GLN A 756 -28.81 48.66 -28.40
CA GLN A 756 -28.00 47.45 -28.56
C GLN A 756 -26.72 47.77 -29.36
N THR A 757 -25.56 47.44 -28.82
CA THR A 757 -24.26 47.75 -29.43
C THR A 757 -23.25 46.61 -29.26
N ASN A 758 -22.43 46.37 -30.28
CA ASN A 758 -21.32 45.42 -30.21
C ASN A 758 -20.05 46.16 -29.82
N ALA A 759 -19.38 45.72 -28.77
CA ALA A 759 -18.15 46.35 -28.30
C ALA A 759 -16.97 46.03 -29.24
N MET A 760 -16.20 47.06 -29.60
CA MET A 760 -15.01 46.92 -30.45
C MET A 760 -13.69 47.12 -29.69
N GLY A 761 -13.73 47.45 -28.40
CA GLY A 761 -12.56 47.75 -27.56
C GLY A 761 -12.86 47.54 -26.08
N THR A 762 -12.04 48.11 -25.20
CA THR A 762 -12.15 47.93 -23.75
C THR A 762 -13.14 48.87 -23.06
N LEU A 763 -13.63 49.90 -23.76
CA LEU A 763 -14.58 50.89 -23.25
C LEU A 763 -15.64 51.16 -24.32
N VAL A 764 -16.92 51.14 -23.93
CA VAL A 764 -18.02 51.61 -24.78
C VAL A 764 -18.61 52.89 -24.19
N GLY A 765 -18.80 53.88 -25.06
CA GLY A 765 -19.66 55.03 -24.82
C GLY A 765 -20.86 54.99 -25.76
N LEU A 766 -22.08 55.08 -25.22
CA LEU A 766 -23.31 55.01 -26.00
C LEU A 766 -24.24 56.17 -25.65
N ASP A 767 -24.55 56.99 -26.65
CA ASP A 767 -25.51 58.08 -26.53
C ASP A 767 -26.95 57.55 -26.66
N PHE A 768 -27.83 57.99 -25.76
CA PHE A 768 -29.26 57.68 -25.81
C PHE A 768 -30.11 58.83 -25.26
N ALA A 769 -31.37 58.88 -25.68
CA ALA A 769 -32.35 59.81 -25.15
C ALA A 769 -33.09 59.19 -23.95
N ALA A 770 -33.23 59.93 -22.86
CA ALA A 770 -34.01 59.48 -21.72
C ALA A 770 -35.49 59.32 -22.11
N THR A 771 -36.07 58.16 -21.78
CA THR A 771 -37.47 57.82 -22.09
C THR A 771 -38.43 58.21 -20.97
N ASN A 772 -37.92 58.58 -19.80
CA ASN A 772 -38.69 58.93 -18.60
C ASN A 772 -38.15 60.23 -17.96
N ALA A 773 -39.00 60.96 -17.23
CA ALA A 773 -38.60 62.16 -16.48
C ALA A 773 -37.62 61.87 -15.33
N ALA A 774 -37.72 60.67 -14.74
CA ALA A 774 -36.74 60.09 -13.81
C ALA A 774 -36.75 58.57 -14.01
N GLY A 775 -35.58 57.93 -13.95
CA GLY A 775 -35.46 56.49 -14.16
C GLY A 775 -34.10 55.94 -13.75
N PHE A 776 -34.07 54.63 -13.53
CA PHE A 776 -32.88 53.85 -13.22
C PHE A 776 -32.44 53.10 -14.46
N TYR A 777 -31.13 53.04 -14.70
CA TYR A 777 -30.54 52.39 -15.85
C TYR A 777 -29.60 51.28 -15.39
N ARG A 778 -29.55 50.18 -16.15
CA ARG A 778 -28.56 49.12 -15.96
C ARG A 778 -28.12 48.58 -17.31
N LEU A 779 -26.95 47.97 -17.32
CA LEU A 779 -26.41 47.28 -18.49
C LEU A 779 -26.81 45.81 -18.46
N ARG A 780 -27.11 45.24 -19.63
CA ARG A 780 -27.29 43.81 -19.81
C ARG A 780 -26.41 43.31 -20.95
N LEU A 781 -25.66 42.25 -20.69
CA LEU A 781 -25.00 41.47 -21.74
C LEU A 781 -26.05 40.71 -22.56
N VAL A 782 -25.97 40.81 -23.88
CA VAL A 782 -26.82 40.08 -24.83
C VAL A 782 -26.08 38.82 -25.26
N LEU A 783 -26.63 37.66 -24.87
CA LEU A 783 -26.11 36.36 -25.30
C LEU A 783 -26.51 36.10 -26.78
N PRO A 784 -25.68 35.37 -27.55
CA PRO A 784 -25.97 35.01 -28.94
C PRO A 784 -27.23 34.15 -29.11
#